data_AF-A0ABD3Q9D0-F1
#
_entry.id   AF-A0ABD3Q9D0-F1
#
_cell.length_a   1.000
_cell.length_b   1.000
_cell.length_c   1.000
_cell.angle_alpha   90.00
_cell.angle_beta   90.00
_cell.angle_gamma   90.00
#
_symmetry.space_group_name_H-M   'P 1'
#
loop_
_entity.id
_entity.type
_entity.pdbx_description
1 polymer ?
#
loop_
_entity_poly.entity_id
_entity_poly.type
_entity_poly.pdbx_seq_one_letter_code
_entity_poly.pdbx_strand_id
1 'polypeptide(L)'
;MSYPKTTTDEYGRIYCKAHNLETCPYCCMSFESINEEIDATTSDRDVGVFLPDQVLLDWFDKMKKKMPRAFSPDDTLFGDDAGQHRYGTKLKTFFDDDPEKPIECYVLGSKWQLEDCRYPGIPTTFADGREPVYAVLMNGQPTQINFMDAHEGEYGWRVVESRKKLKKESGTILNERLDMLARLNSSHHTNDESDDRVDDCNINSLELQNARIQRALKTMHLAQELVTWGGNDYSKFLDEFLDNCFTPEECAHIMMYTSGDDSTASFEDKIKSFPAGEDVQDGNNFYARIAIAKMAIYHTKENLGGVILANKRGTKFQAIEFCGFCASQGIPCISIQYGVDPEGIDRTEDFLRGETYEAMIEENSIAVSLEEHFLDCIKNEGTNDLGSGLLFYQGHLAPMRVLPLHFHQNAKSEDLVQPADIPDVNFGVELEMSCASGNQTDRVASNLARNANIEVKVREFGGAKGKGGFWPRFGKGKSYIDSDDSGRDNDDNSVCSSHESMPDHYPTPQLPTKTNTGHPSPAAHEENNIKIAKNTKWSICYDKSIKPNEDNPMSTMLELVSPILTGQAGLNDLEHTYTVISDIVCMRLNASMGLHVHVETKESEYSLESMISICQQFAIYEEVIDKFLHQSRRSGSDQSHSYFQSNKLAIMSSCNTFVGALARLASCESRKELYRVMNPGDRARYHKLNLQNLKTGRQPTIEFRQHHATRNLKEVKAWVRFCILFTTNAAKMDPVPDEVQPTFESLFTDIIRCPMLRSYYEAKREVVSSWYV
;
A
#
# COMPACT_ATOMS: atom_id res chain seq x y z
N MET A 1 -48.79 12.74 30.68
CA MET A 1 -48.26 12.12 31.91
C MET A 1 -46.89 12.72 32.15
N SER A 2 -46.67 13.37 33.29
CA SER A 2 -45.43 14.07 33.63
C SER A 2 -44.41 13.10 34.24
N TYR A 3 -43.23 12.97 33.63
CA TYR A 3 -42.09 12.21 34.17
C TYR A 3 -41.52 12.88 35.43
N PRO A 4 -41.02 12.12 36.43
CA PRO A 4 -40.50 12.68 37.67
C PRO A 4 -39.14 13.36 37.46
N LYS A 5 -38.97 14.53 38.08
CA LYS A 5 -37.70 15.29 38.07
C LYS A 5 -36.67 14.60 38.96
N THR A 6 -35.53 14.21 38.40
CA THR A 6 -34.32 13.82 39.11
C THR A 6 -33.53 15.06 39.52
N THR A 7 -32.93 15.06 40.71
CA THR A 7 -31.96 16.08 41.16
C THR A 7 -30.69 15.41 41.65
N THR A 8 -29.55 15.99 41.27
CA THR A 8 -28.19 15.64 41.68
C THR A 8 -27.76 16.43 42.90
N ASP A 9 -27.05 15.80 43.83
CA ASP A 9 -26.36 16.52 44.91
C ASP A 9 -25.00 17.07 44.45
N GLU A 10 -24.32 17.79 45.34
CA GLU A 10 -23.02 18.44 45.11
C GLU A 10 -21.85 17.45 44.88
N TYR A 11 -22.11 16.14 44.98
CA TYR A 11 -21.16 15.07 44.64
C TYR A 11 -21.65 14.20 43.47
N GLY A 12 -22.69 14.63 42.74
CA GLY A 12 -23.15 13.99 41.51
C GLY A 12 -23.99 12.73 41.69
N ARG A 13 -24.55 12.47 42.89
CA ARG A 13 -25.39 11.29 43.13
C ARG A 13 -26.86 11.56 42.81
N ILE A 14 -27.50 10.63 42.09
CA ILE A 14 -28.90 10.72 41.67
C ILE A 14 -29.77 9.87 42.59
N TYR A 15 -30.79 10.46 43.22
CA TYR A 15 -31.75 9.74 44.07
C TYR A 15 -33.19 9.93 43.59
N CYS A 16 -34.00 8.87 43.69
CA CYS A 16 -35.45 8.88 43.42
C CYS A 16 -36.22 9.17 44.72
N LYS A 17 -37.09 10.19 44.74
CA LYS A 17 -37.72 10.70 45.98
C LYS A 17 -39.07 10.07 46.36
N ALA A 18 -39.46 8.95 45.75
CA ALA A 18 -40.77 8.35 46.00
C ALA A 18 -40.67 6.85 46.31
N HIS A 19 -40.99 6.53 47.56
CA HIS A 19 -41.36 5.24 48.15
C HIS A 19 -40.34 4.55 49.06
N ASN A 20 -40.70 4.58 50.33
CA ASN A 20 -40.02 4.09 51.51
C ASN A 20 -40.45 2.62 51.76
N LEU A 21 -40.00 1.67 50.94
CA LEU A 21 -40.24 0.24 51.14
C LEU A 21 -38.98 -0.58 50.85
N GLU A 22 -38.51 -1.29 51.88
CA GLU A 22 -37.46 -2.29 51.82
C GLU A 22 -37.92 -3.49 50.96
N THR A 23 -36.99 -4.06 50.18
CA THR A 23 -37.11 -5.22 49.27
C THR A 23 -37.49 -4.93 47.81
N CYS A 24 -36.57 -4.31 47.07
CA CYS A 24 -36.48 -4.39 45.62
C CYS A 24 -35.41 -5.44 45.22
N PRO A 25 -35.72 -6.50 44.44
CA PRO A 25 -34.73 -7.51 44.03
C PRO A 25 -33.65 -7.01 43.07
N TYR A 26 -33.75 -5.76 42.59
CA TYR A 26 -32.81 -5.15 41.66
C TYR A 26 -31.79 -4.19 42.31
N CYS A 27 -31.81 -4.02 43.64
CA CYS A 27 -30.95 -3.04 44.33
C CYS A 27 -30.00 -3.62 45.39
N CYS A 28 -29.91 -4.94 45.54
CA CYS A 28 -29.00 -5.59 46.49
C CYS A 28 -28.14 -6.67 45.84
N MET A 29 -27.22 -6.25 44.95
CA MET A 29 -25.93 -6.91 44.80
C MET A 29 -24.85 -5.82 44.74
N SER A 30 -23.85 -5.99 45.60
CA SER A 30 -22.74 -5.08 45.89
C SER A 30 -22.00 -4.58 44.64
N PHE A 31 -21.83 -3.27 44.54
CA PHE A 31 -21.22 -2.55 43.42
C PHE A 31 -19.67 -2.48 43.47
N GLU A 32 -19.01 -3.46 44.11
CA GLU A 32 -17.54 -3.47 44.29
C GLU A 32 -16.84 -4.74 43.79
N SER A 33 -17.47 -5.56 42.93
CA SER A 33 -16.80 -6.76 42.39
C SER A 33 -17.09 -7.12 40.93
N ILE A 34 -17.50 -6.17 40.07
CA ILE A 34 -17.72 -6.45 38.63
C ILE A 34 -17.20 -5.30 37.74
N ASN A 35 -16.03 -4.75 38.07
CA ASN A 35 -15.27 -3.89 37.15
C ASN A 35 -13.81 -4.35 37.02
N GLU A 36 -13.54 -5.63 37.29
CA GLU A 36 -12.26 -6.25 36.95
C GLU A 36 -12.39 -6.95 35.59
N GLU A 37 -11.57 -6.47 34.65
CA GLU A 37 -11.02 -7.16 33.48
C GLU A 37 -11.90 -7.36 32.24
N ILE A 38 -11.87 -6.36 31.35
CA ILE A 38 -11.90 -6.55 29.90
C ILE A 38 -10.92 -5.55 29.27
N ASP A 39 -9.63 -5.89 29.26
CA ASP A 39 -8.61 -5.16 28.52
C ASP A 39 -7.97 -6.10 27.51
N ALA A 40 -7.94 -5.69 26.24
CA ALA A 40 -7.32 -6.44 25.14
C ALA A 40 -5.79 -6.49 25.28
N THR A 41 -5.22 -5.66 26.15
CA THR A 41 -3.78 -5.56 26.39
C THR A 41 -3.38 -6.27 27.68
N THR A 42 -2.18 -6.86 27.71
CA THR A 42 -1.61 -7.47 28.91
C THR A 42 -0.99 -6.37 29.78
N SER A 43 -1.36 -6.31 31.05
CA SER A 43 -0.87 -5.29 32.00
C SER A 43 -0.18 -5.91 33.20
N ASP A 44 0.44 -5.08 34.05
CA ASP A 44 1.09 -5.52 35.30
C ASP A 44 0.14 -6.25 36.27
N ARG A 45 -1.18 -6.07 36.10
CA ARG A 45 -2.22 -6.74 36.93
C ARG A 45 -2.38 -8.22 36.60
N ASP A 46 -2.03 -8.63 35.38
CA ASP A 46 -2.17 -10.01 34.90
C ASP A 46 -1.03 -10.93 35.40
N VAL A 47 0.03 -10.33 35.98
CA VAL A 47 1.25 -11.02 36.38
C VAL A 47 1.04 -11.80 37.69
N GLY A 48 1.17 -13.12 37.62
CA GLY A 48 1.01 -14.03 38.76
C GLY A 48 -0.43 -14.46 39.02
N VAL A 49 -1.38 -14.01 38.20
CA VAL A 49 -2.80 -14.38 38.27
C VAL A 49 -3.06 -15.54 37.32
N PHE A 50 -3.78 -16.58 37.79
CA PHE A 50 -4.09 -17.76 36.98
C PHE A 50 -5.56 -18.16 37.14
N LEU A 51 -6.21 -18.47 36.01
CA LEU A 51 -7.52 -19.09 35.98
C LEU A 51 -7.46 -20.48 36.65
N PRO A 52 -8.41 -20.83 37.56
CA PRO A 52 -8.41 -22.15 38.18
C PRO A 52 -8.63 -23.26 37.15
N ASP A 53 -7.85 -24.35 37.26
CA ASP A 53 -7.91 -25.50 36.33
C ASP A 53 -9.35 -26.04 36.13
N GLN A 54 -10.15 -26.09 37.19
CA GLN A 54 -11.54 -26.56 37.10
C GLN A 54 -12.39 -25.68 36.19
N VAL A 55 -12.20 -24.36 36.22
CA VAL A 55 -12.97 -23.43 35.38
C VAL A 55 -12.58 -23.58 33.91
N LEU A 56 -11.31 -23.87 33.64
CA LEU A 56 -10.80 -24.14 32.30
C LEU A 56 -11.35 -25.47 31.76
N LEU A 57 -11.37 -26.52 32.57
CA LEU A 57 -11.95 -27.82 32.22
C LEU A 57 -13.45 -27.70 31.94
N ASP A 58 -14.19 -26.98 32.78
CA ASP A 58 -15.63 -26.75 32.60
C ASP A 58 -15.91 -25.97 31.29
N TRP A 59 -15.09 -24.95 30.98
CA TRP A 59 -15.18 -24.23 29.70
C TRP A 59 -14.91 -25.14 28.51
N PHE A 60 -13.87 -25.97 28.59
CA PHE A 60 -13.49 -26.89 27.51
C PHE A 60 -14.55 -27.97 27.24
N ASP A 61 -15.20 -28.48 28.28
CA ASP A 61 -16.32 -29.42 28.13
C ASP A 61 -17.54 -28.78 27.47
N LYS A 62 -17.78 -27.49 27.68
CA LYS A 62 -18.81 -26.75 26.92
C LYS A 62 -18.40 -26.56 25.46
N MET A 63 -17.11 -26.31 25.20
CA MET A 63 -16.55 -26.17 23.86
C MET A 63 -16.67 -27.45 23.03
N LYS A 64 -16.36 -28.62 23.60
CA LYS A 64 -16.60 -29.93 22.95
C LYS A 64 -18.06 -30.16 22.58
N LYS A 65 -19.01 -29.65 23.37
CA LYS A 65 -20.45 -29.75 23.07
C LYS A 65 -20.89 -28.75 21.99
N LYS A 66 -20.40 -27.51 22.02
CA LYS A 66 -20.77 -26.45 21.07
C LYS A 66 -20.12 -26.67 19.70
N MET A 67 -18.89 -27.18 19.66
CA MET A 67 -18.10 -27.36 18.44
C MET A 67 -17.47 -28.76 18.35
N PRO A 68 -18.27 -29.83 18.26
CA PRO A 68 -17.78 -31.22 18.24
C PRO A 68 -16.98 -31.59 16.98
N ARG A 69 -16.97 -30.71 15.95
CA ARG A 69 -16.11 -30.87 14.76
C ARG A 69 -14.71 -30.31 14.96
N ALA A 70 -14.53 -29.34 15.85
CA ALA A 70 -13.25 -28.71 16.16
C ALA A 70 -12.58 -29.36 17.38
N PHE A 71 -13.38 -29.89 18.32
CA PHE A 71 -12.89 -30.57 19.52
C PHE A 71 -13.51 -31.97 19.58
N SER A 72 -12.68 -32.99 19.42
CA SER A 72 -13.06 -34.40 19.53
C SER A 72 -13.52 -34.73 20.96
N PRO A 73 -14.44 -35.69 21.16
CA PRO A 73 -14.81 -36.15 22.51
C PRO A 73 -13.62 -36.62 23.36
N ASP A 74 -12.57 -37.12 22.71
CA ASP A 74 -11.37 -37.66 23.35
C ASP A 74 -10.26 -36.60 23.56
N ASP A 75 -10.46 -35.34 23.11
CA ASP A 75 -9.47 -34.28 23.30
C ASP A 75 -9.36 -33.87 24.78
N THR A 76 -8.13 -33.64 25.22
CA THR A 76 -7.80 -33.14 26.56
C THR A 76 -7.34 -31.68 26.47
N LEU A 77 -7.83 -30.83 27.38
CA LEU A 77 -7.54 -29.40 27.38
C LEU A 77 -6.04 -29.08 27.49
N PHE A 78 -5.32 -29.84 28.31
CA PHE A 78 -3.89 -29.63 28.59
C PHE A 78 -3.00 -30.61 27.80
N GLY A 79 -3.54 -31.29 26.77
CA GLY A 79 -2.80 -32.28 26.01
C GLY A 79 -2.23 -33.40 26.89
N ASP A 80 -0.94 -33.67 26.73
CA ASP A 80 -0.17 -34.65 27.52
C ASP A 80 0.29 -34.10 28.90
N ASP A 81 0.08 -32.82 29.18
CA ASP A 81 0.51 -32.16 30.41
C ASP A 81 -0.54 -32.23 31.53
N ALA A 82 -0.07 -32.32 32.77
CA ALA A 82 -0.92 -32.34 33.95
C ALA A 82 -1.25 -30.92 34.45
N GLY A 83 -2.08 -30.20 33.68
CA GLY A 83 -2.65 -28.89 34.07
C GLY A 83 -1.99 -27.67 33.42
N GLN A 84 -2.36 -26.49 33.90
CA GLN A 84 -1.91 -25.22 33.33
C GLN A 84 -0.40 -24.95 33.52
N HIS A 85 0.28 -24.44 32.48
CA HIS A 85 1.65 -23.92 32.58
C HIS A 85 1.80 -22.85 33.66
N ARG A 86 2.77 -23.04 34.55
CA ARG A 86 2.99 -22.17 35.72
C ARG A 86 3.71 -20.87 35.37
N TYR A 87 3.66 -19.93 36.31
CA TYR A 87 4.47 -18.70 36.25
C TYR A 87 5.94 -18.98 35.97
N GLY A 88 6.49 -18.30 34.96
CA GLY A 88 7.86 -18.40 34.52
C GLY A 88 8.17 -19.62 33.64
N THR A 89 7.17 -20.42 33.25
CA THR A 89 7.37 -21.47 32.25
C THR A 89 7.81 -20.86 30.93
N LYS A 90 8.92 -21.36 30.36
CA LYS A 90 9.42 -20.91 29.07
C LYS A 90 8.78 -21.72 27.94
N LEU A 91 8.09 -21.02 27.05
CA LEU A 91 7.44 -21.57 25.87
C LEU A 91 8.22 -21.16 24.61
N LYS A 92 8.20 -22.03 23.58
CA LYS A 92 8.90 -21.82 22.32
C LYS A 92 8.07 -22.33 21.14
N THR A 93 8.00 -21.55 20.06
CA THR A 93 7.38 -21.95 18.80
C THR A 93 8.24 -21.55 17.60
N PHE A 94 7.92 -22.04 16.41
CA PHE A 94 8.58 -21.73 15.14
C PHE A 94 7.50 -21.30 14.14
N PHE A 95 7.61 -20.09 13.59
CA PHE A 95 6.76 -19.66 12.47
C PHE A 95 7.47 -20.05 11.15
N ASP A 96 6.72 -20.58 10.19
CA ASP A 96 7.17 -20.97 8.83
C ASP A 96 8.21 -22.10 8.74
N ASP A 97 8.23 -23.03 9.72
CA ASP A 97 9.18 -24.16 9.76
C ASP A 97 10.67 -23.78 9.76
N ASP A 98 11.06 -22.51 10.01
CA ASP A 98 12.47 -22.08 10.13
C ASP A 98 13.04 -22.51 11.50
N PRO A 99 13.81 -23.62 11.60
CA PRO A 99 14.26 -24.15 12.89
C PRO A 99 15.37 -23.28 13.51
N GLU A 100 15.90 -22.30 12.77
CA GLU A 100 16.97 -21.42 13.22
C GLU A 100 16.47 -20.13 13.87
N LYS A 101 15.16 -19.82 13.81
CA LYS A 101 14.57 -18.60 14.40
C LYS A 101 13.37 -18.88 15.30
N PRO A 102 13.59 -19.51 16.46
CA PRO A 102 12.51 -19.74 17.39
C PRO A 102 12.02 -18.45 18.05
N ILE A 103 10.70 -18.37 18.24
CA ILE A 103 10.07 -17.37 19.11
C ILE A 103 9.94 -17.95 20.50
N GLU A 104 10.38 -17.21 21.52
CA GLU A 104 10.35 -17.63 22.91
C GLU A 104 9.56 -16.64 23.76
N CYS A 105 8.76 -17.15 24.70
CA CYS A 105 8.06 -16.33 25.69
C CYS A 105 8.05 -17.00 27.07
N TYR A 106 7.74 -16.20 28.10
CA TYR A 106 7.61 -16.67 29.48
C TYR A 106 6.18 -16.48 29.98
N VAL A 107 5.57 -17.52 30.56
CA VAL A 107 4.22 -17.42 31.12
C VAL A 107 4.22 -16.50 32.34
N LEU A 108 3.39 -15.45 32.30
CA LEU A 108 3.18 -14.50 33.40
C LEU A 108 1.88 -14.78 34.15
N GLY A 109 0.86 -15.33 33.50
CA GLY A 109 -0.45 -15.55 34.10
C GLY A 109 -1.44 -16.10 33.08
N SER A 110 -2.69 -16.28 33.47
CA SER A 110 -3.80 -16.59 32.56
C SER A 110 -5.05 -15.80 32.94
N LYS A 111 -5.77 -15.33 31.91
CA LYS A 111 -6.96 -14.49 32.06
C LYS A 111 -8.03 -14.83 31.04
N TRP A 112 -9.25 -14.35 31.27
CA TRP A 112 -10.31 -14.39 30.28
C TRP A 112 -10.16 -13.23 29.30
N GLN A 113 -10.43 -13.50 28.02
CA GLN A 113 -10.56 -12.47 27.00
C GLN A 113 -11.95 -12.59 26.35
N LEU A 114 -12.62 -11.45 26.16
CA LEU A 114 -13.84 -11.41 25.37
C LEU A 114 -13.53 -11.60 23.89
N GLU A 115 -14.34 -12.40 23.23
CA GLU A 115 -14.18 -12.72 21.80
C GLU A 115 -14.31 -11.47 20.91
N ASP A 116 -15.19 -10.53 21.28
CA ASP A 116 -15.36 -9.22 20.62
C ASP A 116 -14.10 -8.33 20.68
N CYS A 117 -13.16 -8.59 21.60
CA CYS A 117 -11.90 -7.84 21.66
C CYS A 117 -10.85 -8.32 20.65
N ARG A 118 -11.00 -9.55 20.12
CA ARG A 118 -10.13 -10.10 19.07
C ARG A 118 -10.78 -10.02 17.69
N TYR A 119 -12.11 -10.17 17.63
CA TYR A 119 -12.90 -10.12 16.40
C TYR A 119 -14.22 -9.35 16.61
N PRO A 120 -14.17 -8.01 16.64
CA PRO A 120 -15.35 -7.20 16.94
C PRO A 120 -16.48 -7.47 15.94
N GLY A 121 -17.64 -7.90 16.42
CA GLY A 121 -18.84 -8.09 15.59
C GLY A 121 -19.04 -9.49 14.98
N ILE A 122 -18.19 -10.47 15.30
CA ILE A 122 -18.44 -11.88 14.97
C ILE A 122 -19.31 -12.52 16.07
N PRO A 123 -20.42 -13.21 15.74
CA PRO A 123 -21.23 -13.91 16.75
C PRO A 123 -20.37 -14.90 17.55
N THR A 124 -20.46 -14.83 18.87
CA THR A 124 -19.53 -15.58 19.74
C THR A 124 -19.52 -17.08 19.45
N THR A 125 -18.40 -17.57 18.93
CA THR A 125 -18.17 -18.98 18.64
C THR A 125 -17.82 -19.75 19.91
N PHE A 126 -17.27 -19.08 20.93
CA PHE A 126 -16.94 -19.70 22.21
C PHE A 126 -18.17 -19.87 23.11
N ALA A 127 -18.18 -20.91 23.95
CA ALA A 127 -19.36 -21.31 24.72
C ALA A 127 -19.89 -20.23 25.68
N ASP A 128 -19.00 -19.41 26.22
CA ASP A 128 -19.32 -18.38 27.21
C ASP A 128 -19.04 -16.94 26.70
N GLY A 129 -18.88 -16.74 25.38
CA GLY A 129 -18.52 -15.44 24.79
C GLY A 129 -17.12 -14.91 25.12
N ARG A 130 -16.30 -15.80 25.71
CA ARG A 130 -14.94 -15.53 26.16
C ARG A 130 -14.09 -16.79 26.00
N GLU A 131 -12.79 -16.57 25.83
CA GLU A 131 -11.78 -17.62 25.73
C GLU A 131 -10.64 -17.36 26.72
N PRO A 132 -9.99 -18.41 27.24
CA PRO A 132 -8.82 -18.24 28.08
C PRO A 132 -7.61 -17.85 27.21
N VAL A 133 -6.73 -17.02 27.76
CA VAL A 133 -5.41 -16.70 27.18
C VAL A 133 -4.32 -16.79 28.22
N TYR A 134 -3.08 -17.04 27.78
CA TYR A 134 -1.91 -16.81 28.61
C TYR A 134 -1.43 -15.37 28.45
N ALA A 135 -1.25 -14.67 29.57
CA ALA A 135 -0.40 -13.50 29.63
C ALA A 135 1.06 -13.97 29.62
N VAL A 136 1.88 -13.45 28.71
CA VAL A 136 3.27 -13.85 28.51
C VAL A 136 4.20 -12.65 28.35
N LEU A 137 5.48 -12.86 28.63
CA LEU A 137 6.54 -11.92 28.30
C LEU A 137 7.25 -12.39 27.04
N MET A 138 7.14 -11.63 25.95
CA MET A 138 7.80 -11.91 24.68
C MET A 138 8.66 -10.71 24.27
N ASN A 139 9.94 -10.93 23.99
CA ASN A 139 10.90 -9.86 23.69
C ASN A 139 10.95 -8.71 24.72
N GLY A 140 10.70 -9.03 26.00
CA GLY A 140 10.70 -8.04 27.09
C GLY A 140 9.45 -7.16 27.16
N GLN A 141 8.41 -7.44 26.37
CA GLN A 141 7.12 -6.76 26.41
C GLN A 141 6.02 -7.71 26.88
N PRO A 142 5.12 -7.28 27.79
CA PRO A 142 3.91 -8.03 28.13
C PRO A 142 3.00 -8.15 26.91
N THR A 143 2.56 -9.37 26.63
CA THR A 143 1.65 -9.70 25.54
C THR A 143 0.86 -10.95 25.92
N GLN A 144 0.10 -11.51 24.99
CA GLN A 144 -0.70 -12.71 25.21
C GLN A 144 -0.61 -13.69 24.04
N ILE A 145 -0.80 -14.96 24.36
CA ILE A 145 -0.94 -16.06 23.39
C ILE A 145 -2.20 -16.84 23.68
N ASN A 146 -2.73 -17.53 22.67
CA ASN A 146 -3.92 -18.33 22.84
C ASN A 146 -3.64 -19.49 23.81
N PHE A 147 -4.62 -19.83 24.64
CA PHE A 147 -4.44 -20.83 25.68
C PHE A 147 -4.19 -22.21 25.10
N MET A 148 -4.97 -22.59 24.08
CA MET A 148 -4.90 -23.92 23.45
C MET A 148 -3.60 -24.14 22.68
N ASP A 149 -3.12 -23.13 21.96
CA ASP A 149 -1.87 -23.19 21.21
C ASP A 149 -0.68 -23.55 22.11
N ALA A 150 -0.76 -23.27 23.41
CA ALA A 150 0.28 -23.63 24.37
C ALA A 150 0.23 -25.09 24.87
N HIS A 151 -0.78 -25.86 24.44
CA HIS A 151 -1.00 -27.27 24.81
C HIS A 151 -1.14 -28.19 23.58
N GLU A 152 -0.97 -27.68 22.36
CA GLU A 152 -0.97 -28.48 21.12
C GLU A 152 0.40 -29.09 20.81
N GLY A 153 0.48 -30.43 20.78
CA GLY A 153 1.76 -31.17 20.79
C GLY A 153 2.64 -31.02 19.54
N GLU A 154 2.08 -31.00 18.33
CA GLU A 154 2.87 -31.00 17.08
C GLU A 154 3.04 -29.61 16.45
N TYR A 155 2.06 -28.70 16.58
CA TYR A 155 1.99 -27.43 15.84
C TYR A 155 1.88 -26.17 16.74
N GLY A 156 1.97 -26.34 18.06
CA GLY A 156 1.83 -25.25 19.05
C GLY A 156 3.12 -24.84 19.78
N TRP A 157 2.97 -24.02 20.83
CA TRP A 157 4.05 -23.63 21.72
C TRP A 157 4.49 -24.79 22.61
N ARG A 158 5.78 -25.09 22.60
CA ARG A 158 6.38 -26.19 23.36
C ARG A 158 7.07 -25.67 24.62
N VAL A 159 6.94 -26.41 25.73
CA VAL A 159 7.67 -26.12 26.97
C VAL A 159 9.16 -26.47 26.78
N VAL A 160 10.04 -25.51 27.02
CA VAL A 160 11.50 -25.68 26.87
C VAL A 160 12.23 -25.65 28.20
N GLU A 161 11.68 -24.94 29.21
CA GLU A 161 12.27 -24.89 30.55
C GLU A 161 11.18 -24.68 31.60
N SER A 162 10.99 -25.65 32.51
CA SER A 162 10.12 -25.50 33.68
C SER A 162 10.98 -25.18 34.91
N ARG A 163 11.31 -23.91 35.18
CA ARG A 163 12.13 -23.58 36.35
C ARG A 163 11.34 -23.72 37.66
N LYS A 164 11.75 -24.69 38.49
CA LYS A 164 11.48 -24.69 39.94
C LYS A 164 12.29 -23.57 40.60
N LYS A 165 11.63 -22.51 41.07
CA LYS A 165 12.12 -21.38 41.90
C LYS A 165 12.93 -20.29 41.17
N LEU A 166 12.27 -19.17 40.86
CA LEU A 166 12.88 -17.84 40.90
C LEU A 166 12.36 -17.12 42.16
N LYS A 167 13.26 -16.84 43.10
CA LYS A 167 12.97 -16.04 44.28
C LYS A 167 12.84 -14.57 43.85
N LYS A 168 11.75 -13.94 44.28
CA LYS A 168 11.55 -12.55 44.70
C LYS A 168 12.75 -11.59 44.52
N GLU A 169 13.16 -11.31 43.29
CA GLU A 169 14.10 -10.23 42.92
C GLU A 169 13.56 -9.49 41.68
N SER A 170 12.29 -9.12 41.71
CA SER A 170 11.60 -8.33 40.68
C SER A 170 11.44 -6.85 41.05
N GLY A 171 12.00 -6.42 42.19
CA GLY A 171 11.85 -5.05 42.69
C GLY A 171 12.90 -4.05 42.22
N THR A 172 14.04 -4.47 41.68
CA THR A 172 15.18 -3.57 41.40
C THR A 172 15.29 -3.15 39.94
N ILE A 173 15.04 -4.07 39.00
CA ILE A 173 15.18 -3.77 37.55
C ILE A 173 13.99 -2.93 37.03
N LEU A 174 12.81 -3.05 37.63
CA LEU A 174 11.63 -2.26 37.26
C LEU A 174 11.68 -0.83 37.84
N ASN A 175 12.25 -0.68 39.05
CA ASN A 175 12.37 0.62 39.72
C ASN A 175 13.47 1.51 39.11
N GLU A 176 14.57 0.94 38.60
CA GLU A 176 15.63 1.71 37.93
C GLU A 176 15.18 2.28 36.56
N ARG A 177 14.18 1.68 35.91
CA ARG A 177 13.59 2.19 34.66
C ARG A 177 12.49 3.23 34.88
N LEU A 178 11.74 3.14 35.98
CA LEU A 178 10.72 4.15 36.33
C LEU A 178 11.34 5.49 36.74
N ASP A 179 12.51 5.49 37.39
CA ASP A 179 13.23 6.74 37.73
C ASP A 179 13.81 7.45 36.49
N MET A 180 14.05 6.71 35.40
CA MET A 180 14.50 7.27 34.13
C MET A 180 13.34 7.90 33.33
N LEU A 181 12.13 7.34 33.42
CA LEU A 181 10.91 7.90 32.81
C LEU A 181 10.39 9.13 33.58
N ALA A 182 10.57 9.18 34.91
CA ALA A 182 10.21 10.35 35.73
C ALA A 182 11.09 11.59 35.43
N ARG A 183 12.33 11.39 34.99
CA ARG A 183 13.26 12.47 34.59
C ARG A 183 12.96 13.06 33.21
N LEU A 184 12.25 12.33 32.35
CA LEU A 184 11.82 12.81 31.03
C LEU A 184 10.53 13.64 31.10
N ASN A 185 9.71 13.46 32.14
CA ASN A 185 8.46 14.20 32.35
C ASN A 185 8.60 15.45 33.24
N SER A 186 9.83 15.84 33.62
CA SER A 186 10.10 16.98 34.51
C SER A 186 11.08 18.00 33.92
N SER A 187 10.81 18.50 32.70
CA SER A 187 11.35 19.81 32.29
C SER A 187 10.44 20.55 31.32
N HIS A 188 9.69 21.49 31.90
CA HIS A 188 9.19 22.74 31.33
C HIS A 188 7.98 22.71 30.38
N HIS A 189 6.81 22.76 31.01
CA HIS A 189 5.91 23.90 30.81
C HIS A 189 6.62 25.22 31.14
N THR A 190 6.61 26.15 30.18
CA THR A 190 6.36 27.56 30.50
C THR A 190 5.09 27.96 29.76
N ASN A 191 4.15 28.46 30.55
CA ASN A 191 2.87 29.00 30.16
C ASN A 191 3.01 30.04 29.04
N ASP A 192 2.15 29.94 28.04
CA ASP A 192 1.39 31.09 27.57
C ASP A 192 -0.03 30.60 27.27
N GLU A 193 -0.90 30.79 28.25
CA GLU A 193 -2.33 30.87 28.04
C GLU A 193 -2.60 32.22 27.35
N SER A 194 -2.73 32.20 26.03
CA SER A 194 -3.53 33.20 25.33
C SER A 194 -4.67 32.47 24.63
N ASP A 195 -5.79 32.52 25.32
CA ASP A 195 -7.17 32.56 24.83
C ASP A 195 -7.27 32.77 23.31
N ASP A 196 -7.44 31.68 22.55
CA ASP A 196 -8.14 31.69 21.28
C ASP A 196 -9.42 30.89 21.46
N ARG A 197 -10.40 31.52 22.12
CA ARG A 197 -11.75 31.51 21.55
C ARG A 197 -11.60 31.87 20.08
N VAL A 198 -11.71 30.88 19.21
CA VAL A 198 -12.02 31.18 17.81
C VAL A 198 -13.38 31.84 17.84
N ASP A 199 -13.36 33.17 17.77
CA ASP A 199 -14.52 33.97 17.42
C ASP A 199 -15.15 33.34 16.16
N ASP A 200 -16.45 33.08 16.26
CA ASP A 200 -17.30 32.43 15.27
C ASP A 200 -17.53 33.32 14.03
N CYS A 201 -16.50 34.03 13.54
CA CYS A 201 -16.59 34.96 12.43
C CYS A 201 -15.32 34.99 11.57
N ASN A 202 -15.23 34.07 10.60
CA ASN A 202 -14.55 34.18 9.28
C ASN A 202 -13.92 32.87 8.75
N ILE A 203 -14.39 31.69 9.15
CA ILE A 203 -14.12 30.48 8.36
C ILE A 203 -15.05 30.52 7.14
N ASN A 204 -14.52 30.39 5.92
CA ASN A 204 -15.33 30.33 4.71
C ASN A 204 -16.32 29.15 4.81
N SER A 205 -17.59 29.34 4.43
CA SER A 205 -18.64 28.30 4.45
C SER A 205 -18.16 26.98 3.82
N LEU A 206 -17.29 27.07 2.81
CA LEU A 206 -16.72 25.92 2.11
C LEU A 206 -15.75 25.10 2.97
N GLU A 207 -14.89 25.74 3.74
CA GLU A 207 -13.90 25.07 4.59
C GLU A 207 -14.60 24.30 5.72
N LEU A 208 -15.64 24.91 6.28
CA LEU A 208 -16.48 24.27 7.30
C LEU A 208 -17.23 23.06 6.72
N GLN A 209 -17.80 23.18 5.52
CA GLN A 209 -18.47 22.08 4.81
C GLN A 209 -17.51 20.91 4.57
N ASN A 210 -16.32 21.21 4.04
CA ASN A 210 -15.28 20.20 3.80
C ASN A 210 -14.81 19.51 5.07
N ALA A 211 -14.62 20.26 6.17
CA ALA A 211 -14.24 19.71 7.46
C ALA A 211 -15.33 18.82 8.08
N ARG A 212 -16.62 19.11 7.82
CA ARG A 212 -17.73 18.24 8.24
C ARG A 212 -17.76 16.92 7.47
N ILE A 213 -17.61 16.97 6.14
CA ILE A 213 -17.54 15.75 5.30
C ILE A 213 -16.38 14.86 5.74
N GLN A 214 -15.19 15.43 5.95
CA GLN A 214 -14.00 14.67 6.38
C GLN A 214 -14.19 14.01 7.75
N ARG A 215 -14.83 14.70 8.70
CA ARG A 215 -15.19 14.10 9.99
C ARG A 215 -16.19 12.96 9.83
N ALA A 216 -17.22 13.14 8.99
CA ALA A 216 -18.22 12.10 8.73
C ALA A 216 -17.59 10.84 8.11
N LEU A 217 -16.71 10.99 7.10
CA LEU A 217 -15.96 9.89 6.48
C LEU A 217 -15.11 9.15 7.53
N LYS A 218 -14.40 9.89 8.40
CA LYS A 218 -13.62 9.29 9.48
C LYS A 218 -14.48 8.55 10.51
N THR A 219 -15.66 9.07 10.86
CA THR A 219 -16.58 8.43 11.82
C THR A 219 -17.24 7.18 11.24
N MET A 220 -17.51 7.13 9.93
CA MET A 220 -18.05 5.94 9.26
C MET A 220 -17.15 4.71 9.45
N HIS A 221 -15.83 4.90 9.54
CA HIS A 221 -14.87 3.84 9.82
C HIS A 221 -15.01 3.27 11.25
N LEU A 222 -15.44 4.08 12.22
CA LEU A 222 -15.49 3.74 13.64
C LEU A 222 -16.85 3.17 14.11
N ALA A 223 -17.80 2.96 13.19
CA ALA A 223 -19.10 2.29 13.37
C ALA A 223 -20.04 2.82 14.47
N GLN A 224 -19.71 3.92 15.14
CA GLN A 224 -20.21 4.09 16.51
C GLN A 224 -21.57 4.77 16.70
N GLU A 225 -22.23 5.35 15.68
CA GLU A 225 -23.56 5.97 15.84
C GLU A 225 -24.11 6.45 14.49
N LEU A 226 -24.68 5.55 13.68
CA LEU A 226 -25.41 5.94 12.47
C LEU A 226 -26.90 6.07 12.78
N VAL A 227 -27.46 7.27 12.55
CA VAL A 227 -28.89 7.51 12.69
C VAL A 227 -29.57 7.15 11.37
N THR A 228 -30.54 6.24 11.39
CA THR A 228 -31.31 5.91 10.19
C THR A 228 -32.30 7.02 9.88
N TRP A 229 -32.38 7.41 8.61
CA TRP A 229 -33.42 8.34 8.16
C TRP A 229 -34.75 7.59 8.02
N GLY A 230 -35.85 8.16 8.52
CA GLY A 230 -37.18 7.58 8.40
C GLY A 230 -37.74 7.73 6.98
N GLY A 231 -38.54 6.76 6.53
CA GLY A 231 -39.07 6.68 5.15
C GLY A 231 -40.02 7.80 4.71
N ASN A 232 -40.28 8.83 5.54
CA ASN A 232 -41.09 10.00 5.17
C ASN A 232 -40.25 11.26 4.86
N ASP A 233 -38.92 11.22 5.01
CA ASP A 233 -38.03 12.40 4.93
C ASP A 233 -37.14 12.43 3.66
N TYR A 234 -37.46 11.68 2.61
CA TYR A 234 -36.60 11.59 1.39
C TYR A 234 -36.31 12.93 0.71
N SER A 235 -37.29 13.83 0.66
CA SER A 235 -37.07 15.17 0.09
C SER A 235 -36.07 15.96 0.92
N LYS A 236 -36.22 15.93 2.25
CA LYS A 236 -35.32 16.62 3.18
C LYS A 236 -33.92 16.03 3.15
N PHE A 237 -33.81 14.69 3.06
CA PHE A 237 -32.53 14.01 2.87
C PHE A 237 -31.83 14.51 1.62
N LEU A 238 -32.54 14.54 0.49
CA LEU A 238 -31.97 14.93 -0.79
C LEU A 238 -31.54 16.40 -0.78
N ASP A 239 -32.36 17.30 -0.25
CA ASP A 239 -32.03 18.72 -0.13
C ASP A 239 -30.73 18.92 0.68
N GLU A 240 -30.65 18.29 1.86
CA GLU A 240 -29.43 18.36 2.69
C GLU A 240 -28.22 17.71 1.98
N PHE A 241 -28.43 16.63 1.22
CA PHE A 241 -27.35 15.96 0.49
C PHE A 241 -26.79 16.85 -0.62
N LEU A 242 -27.66 17.49 -1.41
CA LEU A 242 -27.29 18.39 -2.50
C LEU A 242 -26.62 19.67 -1.97
N ASP A 243 -27.11 20.23 -0.86
CA ASP A 243 -26.48 21.38 -0.19
C ASP A 243 -25.05 21.07 0.26
N ASN A 244 -24.75 19.82 0.61
CA ASN A 244 -23.39 19.38 0.94
C ASN A 244 -22.54 19.04 -0.28
N CYS A 245 -23.10 18.93 -1.49
CA CYS A 245 -22.38 18.64 -2.73
C CYS A 245 -21.90 19.89 -3.48
N PHE A 246 -22.62 21.01 -3.39
CA PHE A 246 -22.39 22.17 -4.26
C PHE A 246 -22.29 23.48 -3.49
N THR A 247 -21.48 24.41 -4.00
CA THR A 247 -21.48 25.79 -3.50
C THR A 247 -22.69 26.57 -4.07
N PRO A 248 -23.08 27.71 -3.45
CA PRO A 248 -24.15 28.55 -4.00
C PRO A 248 -23.92 28.98 -5.46
N GLU A 249 -22.67 29.27 -5.84
CA GLU A 249 -22.28 29.63 -7.21
C GLU A 249 -22.47 28.46 -8.17
N GLU A 250 -22.14 27.24 -7.74
CA GLU A 250 -22.31 26.02 -8.50
C GLU A 250 -23.79 25.67 -8.67
N CYS A 251 -24.61 25.83 -7.62
CA CYS A 251 -26.07 25.69 -7.71
C CYS A 251 -26.66 26.66 -8.75
N ALA A 252 -26.20 27.93 -8.74
CA ALA A 252 -26.61 28.90 -9.74
C ALA A 252 -26.18 28.48 -11.16
N HIS A 253 -24.95 27.99 -11.33
CA HIS A 253 -24.46 27.50 -12.62
C HIS A 253 -25.29 26.32 -13.15
N ILE A 254 -25.62 25.35 -12.30
CA ILE A 254 -26.49 24.22 -12.65
C ILE A 254 -27.89 24.69 -13.03
N MET A 255 -28.47 25.65 -12.28
CA MET A 255 -29.80 26.19 -12.60
C MET A 255 -29.83 26.98 -13.91
N MET A 256 -28.74 27.67 -14.24
CA MET A 256 -28.59 28.39 -15.51
C MET A 256 -28.33 27.46 -16.70
N TYR A 257 -27.97 26.20 -16.46
CA TYR A 257 -27.79 25.23 -17.53
C TYR A 257 -29.13 24.87 -18.18
N THR A 258 -29.19 25.01 -19.51
CA THR A 258 -30.41 24.74 -20.29
C THR A 258 -30.15 23.62 -21.29
N SER A 259 -30.52 22.40 -20.92
CA SER A 259 -30.73 21.29 -21.85
C SER A 259 -32.06 21.48 -22.61
N GLY A 260 -32.14 22.52 -23.44
CA GLY A 260 -33.37 22.91 -24.15
C GLY A 260 -34.26 23.91 -23.40
N ASP A 261 -35.40 24.24 -24.03
CA ASP A 261 -36.23 25.44 -23.81
C ASP A 261 -37.24 25.34 -22.65
N ASP A 262 -36.89 24.62 -21.57
CA ASP A 262 -37.78 24.45 -20.42
C ASP A 262 -37.26 25.18 -19.17
N SER A 263 -37.74 26.40 -18.98
CA SER A 263 -37.48 27.23 -17.81
C SER A 263 -38.18 26.74 -16.53
N THR A 264 -38.93 25.63 -16.60
CA THR A 264 -39.71 25.09 -15.47
C THR A 264 -39.14 23.82 -14.85
N ALA A 265 -38.02 23.30 -15.37
CA ALA A 265 -37.36 22.11 -14.84
C ALA A 265 -36.85 22.31 -13.40
N SER A 266 -37.03 21.30 -12.55
CA SER A 266 -36.56 21.30 -11.15
C SER A 266 -35.02 21.26 -11.06
N PHE A 267 -34.46 21.56 -9.90
CA PHE A 267 -33.00 21.49 -9.71
C PHE A 267 -32.48 20.06 -9.93
N GLU A 268 -33.24 19.06 -9.51
CA GLU A 268 -32.93 17.65 -9.74
C GLU A 268 -32.93 17.30 -11.23
N ASP A 269 -33.89 17.80 -12.01
CA ASP A 269 -33.94 17.61 -13.47
C ASP A 269 -32.74 18.27 -14.16
N LYS A 270 -32.31 19.44 -13.66
CA LYS A 270 -31.11 20.13 -14.14
C LYS A 270 -29.85 19.33 -13.84
N ILE A 271 -29.69 18.76 -12.64
CA ILE A 271 -28.56 17.89 -12.28
C ILE A 271 -28.53 16.64 -13.17
N LYS A 272 -29.68 15.98 -13.36
CA LYS A 272 -29.78 14.78 -14.21
C LYS A 272 -29.39 15.06 -15.66
N SER A 273 -29.87 16.17 -16.22
CA SER A 273 -29.59 16.57 -17.60
C SER A 273 -28.24 17.27 -17.78
N PHE A 274 -27.52 17.55 -16.69
CA PHE A 274 -26.19 18.15 -16.73
C PHE A 274 -25.22 17.19 -17.44
N PRO A 275 -24.45 17.65 -18.42
CA PRO A 275 -23.62 16.79 -19.26
C PRO A 275 -22.52 16.15 -18.40
N ALA A 276 -22.11 14.95 -18.79
CA ALA A 276 -20.85 14.40 -18.31
C ALA A 276 -19.73 15.37 -18.73
N GLY A 277 -18.89 15.77 -17.79
CA GLY A 277 -17.79 16.70 -18.07
C GLY A 277 -16.72 16.06 -18.93
N GLU A 278 -16.02 16.86 -19.72
CA GLU A 278 -14.75 16.46 -20.34
C GLU A 278 -13.62 16.85 -19.39
N ASP A 279 -12.78 15.87 -19.07
CA ASP A 279 -11.49 15.92 -18.36
C ASP A 279 -11.36 16.90 -17.16
N VAL A 280 -11.02 16.38 -15.99
CA VAL A 280 -10.71 17.17 -14.78
C VAL A 280 -9.39 17.93 -14.98
N GLN A 281 -9.35 18.93 -15.85
CA GLN A 281 -8.08 19.60 -16.23
C GLN A 281 -7.50 20.46 -15.10
N ASP A 282 -8.25 20.83 -14.06
CA ASP A 282 -7.83 21.88 -13.12
C ASP A 282 -8.04 21.56 -11.64
N GLY A 283 -8.08 20.28 -11.25
CA GLY A 283 -8.14 19.88 -9.84
C GLY A 283 -9.46 20.18 -9.10
N ASN A 284 -10.51 20.64 -9.80
CA ASN A 284 -11.87 20.73 -9.28
C ASN A 284 -12.64 19.43 -9.58
N ASN A 285 -13.24 18.83 -8.56
CA ASN A 285 -14.03 17.60 -8.67
C ASN A 285 -15.54 17.84 -8.97
N PHE A 286 -15.92 19.00 -9.50
CA PHE A 286 -17.32 19.38 -9.76
C PHE A 286 -18.14 18.31 -10.52
N TYR A 287 -17.62 17.76 -11.61
CA TYR A 287 -18.34 16.73 -12.38
C TYR A 287 -18.46 15.38 -11.64
N ALA A 288 -17.51 15.03 -10.79
CA ALA A 288 -17.65 13.87 -9.90
C ALA A 288 -18.75 14.11 -8.85
N ARG A 289 -18.90 15.35 -8.36
CA ARG A 289 -20.01 15.72 -7.46
C ARG A 289 -21.36 15.71 -8.17
N ILE A 290 -21.43 16.11 -9.45
CA ILE A 290 -22.63 15.93 -10.30
C ILE A 290 -23.00 14.45 -10.41
N ALA A 291 -22.03 13.56 -10.66
CA ALA A 291 -22.30 12.13 -10.75
C ALA A 291 -22.83 11.53 -9.43
N ILE A 292 -22.25 11.91 -8.28
CA ILE A 292 -22.77 11.50 -6.96
C ILE A 292 -24.17 12.06 -6.69
N ALA A 293 -24.44 13.30 -7.07
CA ALA A 293 -25.77 13.90 -6.96
C ALA A 293 -26.80 13.15 -7.81
N LYS A 294 -26.44 12.73 -9.04
CA LYS A 294 -27.30 11.88 -9.88
C LYS A 294 -27.64 10.55 -9.19
N MET A 295 -26.66 9.89 -8.57
CA MET A 295 -26.88 8.66 -7.81
C MET A 295 -27.88 8.87 -6.65
N ALA A 296 -27.76 9.97 -5.92
CA ALA A 296 -28.69 10.32 -4.85
C ALA A 296 -30.12 10.56 -5.38
N ILE A 297 -30.27 11.24 -6.52
CA ILE A 297 -31.57 11.47 -7.18
C ILE A 297 -32.19 10.14 -7.64
N TYR A 298 -31.40 9.28 -8.28
CA TYR A 298 -31.85 7.95 -8.73
C TYR A 298 -32.39 7.10 -7.60
N HIS A 299 -31.71 7.10 -6.45
CA HIS A 299 -32.17 6.35 -5.29
C HIS A 299 -33.42 6.97 -4.65
N THR A 300 -33.46 8.31 -4.49
CA THR A 300 -34.51 9.00 -3.70
C THR A 300 -35.79 9.33 -4.47
N LYS A 301 -35.69 9.73 -5.74
CA LYS A 301 -36.84 10.19 -6.54
C LYS A 301 -37.36 9.12 -7.49
N GLU A 302 -36.45 8.33 -8.05
CA GLU A 302 -36.77 7.29 -9.04
C GLU A 302 -36.84 5.88 -8.44
N ASN A 303 -36.47 5.74 -7.15
CA ASN A 303 -36.53 4.49 -6.43
C ASN A 303 -35.77 3.36 -7.15
N LEU A 304 -34.64 3.70 -7.76
CA LEU A 304 -33.71 2.72 -8.32
C LEU A 304 -32.95 2.01 -7.19
N GLY A 305 -32.68 0.73 -7.40
CA GLY A 305 -31.92 -0.12 -6.46
C GLY A 305 -30.41 -0.08 -6.69
N GLY A 306 -29.92 0.51 -7.78
CA GLY A 306 -28.48 0.73 -7.97
C GLY A 306 -28.09 1.51 -9.21
N VAL A 307 -26.78 1.62 -9.42
CA VAL A 307 -26.14 2.22 -10.59
C VAL A 307 -24.98 1.35 -11.06
N ILE A 308 -24.82 1.25 -12.38
CA ILE A 308 -23.60 0.73 -13.00
C ILE A 308 -22.80 1.91 -13.54
N LEU A 309 -21.64 2.18 -12.95
CA LEU A 309 -20.71 3.23 -13.40
C LEU A 309 -19.59 2.61 -14.24
N ALA A 310 -19.52 3.02 -15.50
CA ALA A 310 -18.44 2.65 -16.41
C ALA A 310 -17.65 3.89 -16.86
N ASN A 311 -16.37 3.72 -17.17
CA ASN A 311 -15.60 4.78 -17.81
C ASN A 311 -15.63 4.64 -19.34
N LYS A 312 -15.47 5.75 -20.07
CA LYS A 312 -15.46 5.75 -21.54
C LYS A 312 -14.42 4.81 -22.17
N ARG A 313 -13.30 4.55 -21.48
CA ARG A 313 -12.27 3.61 -21.97
C ARG A 313 -12.63 2.13 -21.78
N GLY A 314 -13.64 1.79 -20.99
CA GLY A 314 -14.02 0.39 -20.72
C GLY A 314 -12.96 -0.39 -19.93
N THR A 315 -12.15 0.32 -19.14
CA THR A 315 -11.20 -0.27 -18.19
C THR A 315 -11.79 -0.45 -16.80
N LYS A 316 -13.04 0.00 -16.59
CA LYS A 316 -13.67 0.02 -15.27
C LYS A 316 -15.19 -0.12 -15.39
N PHE A 317 -15.74 -1.06 -14.63
CA PHE A 317 -17.16 -1.23 -14.40
C PHE A 317 -17.40 -1.38 -12.89
N GLN A 318 -18.28 -0.56 -12.33
CA GLN A 318 -18.55 -0.51 -10.90
C GLN A 318 -20.05 -0.68 -10.70
N ALA A 319 -20.43 -1.60 -9.83
CA ALA A 319 -21.81 -1.79 -9.39
C ALA A 319 -21.99 -1.13 -8.01
N ILE A 320 -22.96 -0.24 -7.91
CA ILE A 320 -23.34 0.43 -6.67
C ILE A 320 -24.79 0.06 -6.38
N GLU A 321 -25.02 -0.87 -5.46
CA GLU A 321 -26.35 -1.22 -4.95
C GLU A 321 -26.70 -0.29 -3.78
N PHE A 322 -27.88 0.33 -3.84
CA PHE A 322 -28.37 1.22 -2.78
C PHE A 322 -29.16 0.41 -1.74
N CYS A 323 -28.72 0.47 -0.47
CA CYS A 323 -29.29 -0.33 0.61
C CYS A 323 -30.14 0.49 1.61
N GLY A 324 -30.07 1.83 1.56
CA GLY A 324 -30.86 2.70 2.43
C GLY A 324 -30.19 4.03 2.75
N PHE A 325 -30.72 4.71 3.78
CA PHE A 325 -30.32 6.09 4.13
C PHE A 325 -29.92 6.18 5.59
N CYS A 326 -28.85 6.93 5.85
CA CYS A 326 -28.37 7.17 7.20
C CYS A 326 -27.76 8.58 7.33
N ALA A 327 -27.49 8.98 8.57
CA ALA A 327 -26.73 10.17 8.89
C ALA A 327 -25.52 9.80 9.75
N SER A 328 -24.36 10.35 9.38
CA SER A 328 -23.13 10.30 10.17
C SER A 328 -22.74 11.73 10.53
N GLN A 329 -22.69 12.06 11.83
CA GLN A 329 -22.35 13.42 12.30
C GLN A 329 -23.21 14.53 11.66
N GLY A 330 -24.48 14.24 11.39
CA GLY A 330 -25.40 15.17 10.73
C GLY A 330 -25.13 15.40 9.23
N ILE A 331 -24.34 14.54 8.59
CA ILE A 331 -24.18 14.50 7.13
C ILE A 331 -25.07 13.38 6.56
N PRO A 332 -25.96 13.67 5.60
CA PRO A 332 -26.82 12.66 4.95
C PRO A 332 -25.98 11.75 4.07
N CYS A 333 -26.18 10.43 4.18
CA CYS A 333 -25.40 9.42 3.48
C CYS A 333 -26.29 8.28 2.97
N ILE A 334 -25.89 7.65 1.87
CA ILE A 334 -26.59 6.50 1.30
C ILE A 334 -25.82 5.23 1.66
N SER A 335 -26.45 4.29 2.36
CA SER A 335 -25.86 2.97 2.58
C SER A 335 -25.76 2.25 1.23
N ILE A 336 -24.58 1.73 0.90
CA ILE A 336 -24.30 1.07 -0.38
C ILE A 336 -23.63 -0.28 -0.19
N GLN A 337 -23.84 -1.17 -1.15
CA GLN A 337 -22.93 -2.26 -1.48
C GLN A 337 -22.22 -1.92 -2.79
N TYR A 338 -20.89 -2.01 -2.77
CA TYR A 338 -20.02 -1.60 -3.86
C TYR A 338 -19.26 -2.82 -4.39
N GLY A 339 -19.40 -3.08 -5.68
CA GLY A 339 -18.69 -4.12 -6.41
C GLY A 339 -17.91 -3.53 -7.56
N VAL A 340 -16.75 -4.12 -7.86
CA VAL A 340 -15.91 -3.70 -9.00
C VAL A 340 -15.68 -4.88 -9.91
N ASP A 341 -15.99 -4.70 -11.20
CA ASP A 341 -15.52 -5.55 -12.28
C ASP A 341 -14.54 -4.75 -13.16
N PRO A 342 -13.22 -4.86 -12.92
CA PRO A 342 -12.22 -4.17 -13.72
C PRO A 342 -12.11 -4.73 -15.15
N GLU A 343 -12.76 -5.85 -15.49
CA GLU A 343 -12.61 -6.51 -16.80
C GLU A 343 -13.85 -6.39 -17.68
N GLY A 344 -15.02 -6.09 -17.11
CA GLY A 344 -16.31 -6.15 -17.80
C GLY A 344 -16.67 -7.58 -18.24
N ILE A 345 -15.98 -8.57 -17.67
CA ILE A 345 -16.12 -10.00 -17.98
C ILE A 345 -17.25 -10.60 -17.14
N ASP A 346 -17.36 -10.12 -15.90
CA ASP A 346 -18.38 -10.53 -14.95
C ASP A 346 -19.54 -9.56 -15.15
N ARG A 347 -20.63 -10.02 -15.77
CA ARG A 347 -21.87 -9.25 -16.02
C ARG A 347 -22.15 -8.31 -14.83
N THR A 348 -21.80 -7.03 -14.96
CA THR A 348 -21.74 -6.10 -13.81
C THR A 348 -23.12 -5.93 -13.18
N GLU A 349 -24.18 -6.16 -13.97
CA GLU A 349 -25.56 -6.25 -13.53
C GLU A 349 -25.85 -7.39 -12.54
N ASP A 350 -25.11 -8.50 -12.57
CA ASP A 350 -25.28 -9.62 -11.65
C ASP A 350 -24.97 -9.19 -10.19
N PHE A 351 -24.09 -8.19 -10.00
CA PHE A 351 -23.78 -7.62 -8.69
C PHE A 351 -24.98 -6.92 -8.05
N LEU A 352 -25.91 -6.41 -8.87
CA LEU A 352 -27.09 -5.70 -8.42
C LEU A 352 -28.27 -6.65 -8.14
N ARG A 353 -28.09 -7.98 -8.24
CA ARG A 353 -29.05 -9.02 -7.79
C ARG A 353 -30.48 -8.87 -8.34
N GLY A 354 -30.61 -8.29 -9.54
CA GLY A 354 -31.90 -8.07 -10.20
C GLY A 354 -32.62 -6.78 -9.80
N GLU A 355 -31.96 -5.88 -9.05
CA GLU A 355 -32.44 -4.53 -8.78
C GLU A 355 -32.60 -3.71 -10.07
N THR A 356 -33.46 -2.69 -10.02
CA THR A 356 -33.55 -1.69 -11.09
C THR A 356 -32.36 -0.74 -11.01
N TYR A 357 -31.75 -0.41 -12.16
CA TYR A 357 -30.54 0.38 -12.18
C TYR A 357 -30.46 1.32 -13.37
N GLU A 358 -29.58 2.32 -13.25
CA GLU A 358 -29.18 3.21 -14.33
C GLU A 358 -27.71 2.98 -14.70
N ALA A 359 -27.39 3.05 -16.00
CA ALA A 359 -26.02 2.99 -16.49
C ALA A 359 -25.44 4.40 -16.66
N MET A 360 -24.34 4.67 -15.96
CA MET A 360 -23.60 5.93 -16.05
C MET A 360 -22.28 5.70 -16.78
N ILE A 361 -22.03 6.48 -17.83
CA ILE A 361 -20.76 6.48 -18.55
C ILE A 361 -20.08 7.83 -18.30
N GLU A 362 -18.97 7.80 -17.59
CA GLU A 362 -18.21 9.00 -17.21
C GLU A 362 -16.82 9.01 -17.86
N GLU A 363 -16.18 10.18 -17.89
CA GLU A 363 -14.77 10.27 -18.24
C GLU A 363 -13.89 9.49 -17.27
N ASN A 364 -12.73 9.04 -17.75
CA ASN A 364 -11.79 8.25 -16.96
C ASN A 364 -11.36 8.95 -15.67
N SER A 365 -11.00 10.23 -15.74
CA SER A 365 -10.58 11.03 -14.58
C SER A 365 -11.70 11.18 -13.54
N ILE A 366 -12.94 11.31 -13.99
CA ILE A 366 -14.14 11.34 -13.14
C ILE A 366 -14.35 9.97 -12.47
N ALA A 367 -14.29 8.88 -13.24
CA ALA A 367 -14.48 7.52 -12.73
C ALA A 367 -13.38 7.09 -11.74
N VAL A 368 -12.17 7.64 -11.84
CA VAL A 368 -11.10 7.47 -10.83
C VAL A 368 -11.43 8.25 -9.57
N SER A 369 -11.79 9.53 -9.69
CA SER A 369 -12.15 10.37 -8.55
C SER A 369 -13.36 9.83 -7.77
N LEU A 370 -14.37 9.31 -8.47
CA LEU A 370 -15.53 8.67 -7.88
C LEU A 370 -15.15 7.41 -7.10
N GLU A 371 -14.27 6.58 -7.67
CA GLU A 371 -13.82 5.36 -7.00
C GLU A 371 -12.98 5.67 -5.75
N GLU A 372 -12.07 6.63 -5.79
CA GLU A 372 -11.32 7.06 -4.60
C GLU A 372 -12.28 7.48 -3.48
N HIS A 373 -13.31 8.26 -3.82
CA HIS A 373 -14.35 8.65 -2.87
C HIS A 373 -15.19 7.46 -2.37
N PHE A 374 -15.54 6.50 -3.24
CA PHE A 374 -16.23 5.28 -2.80
C PHE A 374 -15.36 4.46 -1.85
N LEU A 375 -14.07 4.32 -2.14
CA LEU A 375 -13.10 3.63 -1.29
C LEU A 375 -12.96 4.32 0.08
N ASP A 376 -12.98 5.65 0.12
CA ASP A 376 -13.03 6.43 1.37
C ASP A 376 -14.36 6.27 2.13
N CYS A 377 -15.42 5.86 1.44
CA CYS A 377 -16.78 5.68 1.98
C CYS A 377 -17.09 4.24 2.43
N ILE A 378 -16.26 3.25 2.08
CA ILE A 378 -16.44 1.84 2.46
C ILE A 378 -15.56 1.46 3.65
N LYS A 379 -16.00 0.48 4.44
CA LYS A 379 -15.12 -0.19 5.40
C LYS A 379 -14.29 -1.24 4.64
N ASN A 380 -13.01 -1.39 4.96
CA ASN A 380 -12.09 -2.38 4.35
C ASN A 380 -12.45 -3.86 4.61
N GLU A 381 -13.68 -4.15 5.06
CA GLU A 381 -14.22 -5.49 5.28
C GLU A 381 -14.99 -5.94 4.03
N GLY A 382 -14.24 -6.29 2.98
CA GLY A 382 -14.82 -6.89 1.79
C GLY A 382 -15.33 -8.31 2.10
N THR A 383 -16.57 -8.63 1.72
CA THR A 383 -17.08 -10.00 1.76
C THR A 383 -16.99 -10.62 0.37
N ASN A 384 -16.48 -11.85 0.29
CA ASN A 384 -16.53 -12.61 -0.95
C ASN A 384 -17.91 -13.26 -1.05
N ASP A 385 -18.64 -12.97 -2.13
CA ASP A 385 -19.81 -13.76 -2.45
C ASP A 385 -19.34 -15.16 -2.88
N LEU A 386 -19.72 -16.17 -2.08
CA LEU A 386 -19.37 -17.57 -2.28
C LEU A 386 -19.95 -18.16 -3.59
N GLY A 387 -20.92 -17.48 -4.21
CA GLY A 387 -21.53 -17.90 -5.48
C GLY A 387 -20.80 -17.40 -6.74
N SER A 388 -20.23 -16.19 -6.69
CA SER A 388 -19.63 -15.51 -7.85
C SER A 388 -18.11 -15.34 -7.77
N GLY A 389 -17.51 -15.45 -6.58
CA GLY A 389 -16.08 -15.18 -6.37
C GLY A 389 -15.73 -13.69 -6.43
N LEU A 390 -16.74 -12.82 -6.39
CA LEU A 390 -16.61 -11.37 -6.52
C LEU A 390 -16.52 -10.69 -5.16
N LEU A 391 -15.74 -9.60 -5.11
CA LEU A 391 -15.44 -8.85 -3.90
C LEU A 391 -16.47 -7.72 -3.72
N PHE A 392 -17.25 -7.79 -2.65
CA PHE A 392 -18.22 -6.76 -2.28
C PHE A 392 -17.75 -5.98 -1.08
N TYR A 393 -17.91 -4.66 -1.12
CA TYR A 393 -17.64 -3.78 -0.01
C TYR A 393 -18.94 -3.16 0.49
N GLN A 394 -19.14 -3.15 1.81
CA GLN A 394 -20.25 -2.43 2.41
C GLN A 394 -19.77 -1.04 2.85
N GLY A 395 -20.55 -0.01 2.53
CA GLY A 395 -20.18 1.36 2.85
C GLY A 395 -21.34 2.34 2.89
N HIS A 396 -20.98 3.61 3.00
CA HIS A 396 -21.91 4.73 3.08
C HIS A 396 -21.45 5.85 2.15
N LEU A 397 -22.11 6.01 1.02
CA LEU A 397 -21.85 7.11 0.09
C LEU A 397 -22.23 8.45 0.72
N ALA A 398 -21.22 9.22 1.10
CA ALA A 398 -21.37 10.60 1.56
C ALA A 398 -21.31 11.60 0.39
N PRO A 399 -21.76 12.85 0.59
CA PRO A 399 -21.42 13.97 -0.28
C PRO A 399 -19.90 14.11 -0.43
N MET A 400 -19.43 14.36 -1.64
CA MET A 400 -18.00 14.51 -1.92
C MET A 400 -17.53 15.93 -1.59
N ARG A 401 -16.37 16.02 -0.93
CA ARG A 401 -15.73 17.28 -0.53
C ARG A 401 -15.55 18.22 -1.72
N VAL A 402 -15.83 19.51 -1.56
CA VAL A 402 -15.57 20.50 -2.62
C VAL A 402 -14.09 20.87 -2.61
N LEU A 403 -13.35 20.51 -3.65
CA LEU A 403 -11.99 21.00 -3.80
C LEU A 403 -12.04 22.45 -4.30
N PRO A 404 -11.42 23.42 -3.58
CA PRO A 404 -11.38 24.79 -4.07
C PRO A 404 -10.72 24.81 -5.44
N LEU A 405 -11.28 25.60 -6.36
CA LEU A 405 -10.58 25.99 -7.58
C LEU A 405 -9.28 26.66 -7.15
N HIS A 406 -8.18 25.93 -7.16
CA HIS A 406 -6.89 26.57 -7.26
C HIS A 406 -6.93 27.30 -8.59
N PHE A 407 -7.16 28.61 -8.55
CA PHE A 407 -6.84 29.51 -9.64
C PHE A 407 -5.33 29.39 -9.87
N HIS A 408 -4.91 28.34 -10.57
CA HIS A 408 -3.72 28.40 -11.38
C HIS A 408 -4.06 29.40 -12.49
N GLN A 409 -3.84 30.68 -12.18
CA GLN A 409 -3.73 31.70 -13.20
C GLN A 409 -2.77 31.17 -14.28
N ASN A 410 -3.32 30.96 -15.48
CA ASN A 410 -2.55 30.76 -16.70
C ASN A 410 -1.62 29.53 -16.75
N ALA A 411 -2.07 28.37 -16.28
CA ALA A 411 -1.71 27.15 -16.98
C ALA A 411 -2.94 26.73 -17.78
N LYS A 412 -3.16 27.36 -18.94
CA LYS A 412 -3.77 26.60 -20.03
C LYS A 412 -3.03 25.25 -20.07
N SER A 413 -3.73 24.20 -20.46
CA SER A 413 -3.10 23.01 -21.02
C SER A 413 -2.28 23.39 -22.26
N GLU A 414 -1.20 24.14 -22.06
CA GLU A 414 -0.01 23.98 -22.84
C GLU A 414 0.46 22.59 -22.43
N ASP A 415 0.03 21.59 -23.22
CA ASP A 415 0.95 20.54 -23.65
C ASP A 415 2.34 21.12 -23.59
N LEU A 416 3.16 20.63 -22.66
CA LEU A 416 4.55 21.03 -22.47
C LEU A 416 5.12 21.48 -23.81
N VAL A 417 5.20 22.80 -24.00
CA VAL A 417 5.52 23.45 -25.29
C VAL A 417 6.65 22.68 -25.93
N GLN A 418 6.40 22.03 -27.08
CA GLN A 418 7.28 21.13 -27.85
C GLN A 418 8.44 20.56 -27.01
N PRO A 419 8.35 19.31 -26.52
CA PRO A 419 9.35 18.78 -25.59
C PRO A 419 10.74 18.97 -26.19
N ALA A 420 11.64 19.63 -25.45
CA ALA A 420 13.04 19.66 -25.80
C ALA A 420 13.46 18.21 -26.11
N ASP A 421 13.99 17.98 -27.32
CA ASP A 421 14.33 16.64 -27.79
C ASP A 421 15.21 15.97 -26.73
N ILE A 422 14.68 14.89 -26.13
CA ILE A 422 15.50 14.08 -25.24
C ILE A 422 16.50 13.30 -26.10
N PRO A 423 17.73 13.09 -25.60
CA PRO A 423 18.70 12.27 -26.30
C PRO A 423 18.13 10.90 -26.66
N ASP A 424 18.50 10.40 -27.84
CA ASP A 424 18.12 9.07 -28.32
C ASP A 424 18.91 7.98 -27.58
N VAL A 425 18.56 7.77 -26.31
CA VAL A 425 19.19 6.84 -25.39
C VAL A 425 18.17 5.79 -24.97
N ASN A 426 18.63 4.54 -24.86
CA ASN A 426 17.79 3.47 -24.33
C ASN A 426 17.57 3.64 -22.84
N PHE A 427 16.35 3.41 -22.39
CA PHE A 427 15.97 3.45 -20.99
C PHE A 427 14.93 2.39 -20.67
N GLY A 428 14.73 2.13 -19.38
CA GLY A 428 13.68 1.27 -18.85
C GLY A 428 13.06 1.90 -17.61
N VAL A 429 11.82 1.53 -17.33
CA VAL A 429 11.07 2.01 -16.16
C VAL A 429 10.54 0.79 -15.39
N GLU A 430 10.71 0.81 -14.08
CA GLU A 430 10.12 -0.16 -13.17
C GLU A 430 9.20 0.57 -12.20
N LEU A 431 7.91 0.21 -12.19
CA LEU A 431 6.93 0.74 -11.25
C LEU A 431 6.60 -0.34 -10.22
N GLU A 432 6.93 -0.06 -8.97
CA GLU A 432 6.51 -0.90 -7.84
C GLU A 432 5.06 -0.57 -7.46
N MET A 433 4.27 -1.60 -7.19
CA MET A 433 2.84 -1.51 -6.90
C MET A 433 2.38 -2.72 -6.12
N SER A 434 1.15 -2.70 -5.61
CA SER A 434 0.49 -3.91 -5.12
C SER A 434 -0.90 -4.04 -5.72
N CYS A 435 -1.48 -5.23 -5.67
CA CYS A 435 -2.89 -5.42 -6.00
C CYS A 435 -3.59 -6.31 -4.98
N ALA A 436 -4.92 -6.30 -4.93
CA ALA A 436 -5.67 -7.24 -4.07
C ALA A 436 -5.25 -8.71 -4.35
N SER A 437 -5.44 -9.61 -3.38
CA SER A 437 -5.06 -11.02 -3.49
C SER A 437 -5.82 -11.76 -4.60
N GLY A 438 -5.29 -12.91 -5.06
CA GLY A 438 -5.95 -13.79 -6.01
C GLY A 438 -5.45 -13.64 -7.46
N ASN A 439 -6.35 -13.85 -8.44
CA ASN A 439 -6.05 -13.79 -9.89
C ASN A 439 -5.81 -12.35 -10.41
N GLN A 440 -5.78 -11.36 -9.54
CA GLN A 440 -5.72 -9.93 -9.90
C GLN A 440 -4.45 -9.57 -10.68
N THR A 441 -3.34 -10.30 -10.50
CA THR A 441 -2.13 -10.12 -11.33
C THR A 441 -2.40 -10.42 -12.81
N ASP A 442 -3.14 -11.49 -13.11
CA ASP A 442 -3.53 -11.84 -14.48
C ASP A 442 -4.55 -10.83 -15.03
N ARG A 443 -5.39 -10.26 -14.15
CA ARG A 443 -6.34 -9.20 -14.51
C ARG A 443 -5.65 -7.89 -14.85
N VAL A 444 -4.62 -7.50 -14.10
CA VAL A 444 -3.75 -6.34 -14.41
C VAL A 444 -3.07 -6.57 -15.76
N ALA A 445 -2.49 -7.76 -15.97
CA ALA A 445 -1.83 -8.09 -17.24
C ALA A 445 -2.81 -8.04 -18.43
N SER A 446 -4.00 -8.59 -18.28
CA SER A 446 -5.04 -8.62 -19.31
C SER A 446 -5.56 -7.22 -19.63
N ASN A 447 -5.77 -6.37 -18.61
CA ASN A 447 -6.18 -4.99 -18.81
C ASN A 447 -5.13 -4.14 -19.51
N LEU A 448 -3.86 -4.29 -19.13
CA LEU A 448 -2.76 -3.63 -19.81
C LEU A 448 -2.67 -4.11 -21.27
N ALA A 449 -2.72 -5.42 -21.51
CA ALA A 449 -2.63 -5.96 -22.86
C ALA A 449 -3.79 -5.49 -23.76
N ARG A 450 -5.02 -5.52 -23.26
CA ARG A 450 -6.23 -5.12 -23.99
C ARG A 450 -6.29 -3.62 -24.25
N ASN A 451 -6.05 -2.80 -23.22
CA ASN A 451 -6.38 -1.37 -23.28
C ASN A 451 -5.19 -0.49 -23.63
N ALA A 452 -3.95 -0.92 -23.37
CA ALA A 452 -2.74 -0.25 -23.86
C ALA A 452 -2.20 -0.89 -25.15
N ASN A 453 -2.86 -1.93 -25.67
CA ASN A 453 -2.45 -2.64 -26.88
C ASN A 453 -0.97 -3.06 -26.85
N ILE A 454 -0.54 -3.63 -25.72
CA ILE A 454 0.84 -4.08 -25.48
C ILE A 454 0.89 -5.58 -25.19
N GLU A 455 2.06 -6.19 -25.32
CA GLU A 455 2.29 -7.53 -24.80
C GLU A 455 2.78 -7.48 -23.36
N VAL A 456 2.11 -8.23 -22.48
CA VAL A 456 2.47 -8.34 -21.06
C VAL A 456 2.81 -9.79 -20.73
N LYS A 457 3.95 -9.99 -20.08
CA LYS A 457 4.38 -11.28 -19.55
C LYS A 457 4.27 -11.28 -18.04
N VAL A 458 3.40 -12.13 -17.50
CA VAL A 458 3.40 -12.44 -16.06
C VAL A 458 4.50 -13.47 -15.80
N ARG A 459 5.44 -13.17 -14.89
CA ARG A 459 6.47 -14.14 -14.51
C ARG A 459 5.93 -15.05 -13.42
N GLU A 460 5.78 -16.34 -13.73
CA GLU A 460 5.34 -17.34 -12.74
C GLU A 460 6.28 -17.38 -11.54
N PHE A 461 5.69 -17.52 -10.35
CA PHE A 461 6.44 -17.83 -9.14
C PHE A 461 7.04 -19.23 -9.26
N GLY A 462 8.33 -19.30 -9.54
CA GLY A 462 9.11 -20.52 -9.39
C GLY A 462 9.25 -20.88 -7.91
N GLY A 463 8.22 -21.46 -7.32
CA GLY A 463 8.38 -22.23 -6.09
C GLY A 463 9.36 -23.37 -6.38
N ALA A 464 10.44 -23.45 -5.61
CA ALA A 464 11.31 -24.62 -5.61
C ALA A 464 10.43 -25.87 -5.49
N LYS A 465 10.76 -26.93 -6.24
CA LYS A 465 10.13 -28.24 -6.14
C LYS A 465 10.36 -28.83 -4.74
N GLY A 466 9.63 -28.34 -3.74
CA GLY A 466 9.45 -28.94 -2.43
C GLY A 466 8.17 -29.75 -2.46
N LYS A 467 8.27 -31.05 -2.21
CA LYS A 467 7.12 -31.96 -2.14
C LYS A 467 6.20 -31.53 -0.99
N GLY A 468 4.92 -31.33 -1.28
CA GLY A 468 3.84 -31.27 -0.30
C GLY A 468 3.36 -29.86 0.03
N GLY A 469 2.41 -29.35 -0.75
CA GLY A 469 1.69 -28.10 -0.46
C GLY A 469 0.41 -28.04 -1.29
N PHE A 470 -0.72 -28.11 -0.62
CA PHE A 470 -2.06 -28.32 -1.19
C PHE A 470 -2.59 -27.02 -1.81
N TRP A 471 -2.42 -26.85 -3.12
CA TRP A 471 -3.15 -25.84 -3.90
C TRP A 471 -4.43 -26.47 -4.46
N PRO A 472 -5.63 -25.93 -4.20
CA PRO A 472 -6.82 -26.41 -4.88
C PRO A 472 -6.75 -26.02 -6.36
N ARG A 473 -6.68 -27.03 -7.23
CA ARG A 473 -6.83 -26.86 -8.68
C ARG A 473 -8.22 -26.31 -8.98
N PHE A 474 -8.33 -25.04 -9.34
CA PHE A 474 -9.49 -24.52 -10.06
C PHE A 474 -9.18 -24.38 -11.56
N GLY A 475 -10.21 -24.58 -12.37
CA GLY A 475 -10.14 -25.19 -13.70
C GLY A 475 -9.37 -24.43 -14.78
N LYS A 476 -8.79 -25.21 -15.70
CA LYS A 476 -8.21 -24.74 -16.96
C LYS A 476 -9.28 -24.10 -17.84
N GLY A 477 -9.33 -22.77 -17.86
CA GLY A 477 -9.85 -22.02 -19.00
C GLY A 477 -8.81 -22.05 -20.12
N LYS A 478 -9.21 -22.51 -21.31
CA LYS A 478 -8.33 -22.58 -22.49
C LYS A 478 -7.99 -21.17 -22.98
N SER A 479 -6.74 -20.73 -22.79
CA SER A 479 -6.11 -19.75 -23.67
C SER A 479 -5.01 -20.45 -24.46
N TYR A 480 -4.95 -20.13 -25.76
CA TYR A 480 -4.03 -20.72 -26.73
C TYR A 480 -2.59 -20.43 -26.32
N ILE A 481 -1.83 -21.47 -25.96
CA ILE A 481 -0.38 -21.39 -25.75
C ILE A 481 0.26 -22.16 -26.90
N ASP A 482 1.02 -21.42 -27.71
CA ASP A 482 1.88 -21.98 -28.74
C ASP A 482 3.05 -22.69 -28.05
N SER A 483 3.14 -24.00 -28.27
CA SER A 483 4.15 -24.85 -27.67
C SER A 483 5.16 -25.25 -28.73
N ASP A 484 6.29 -24.56 -28.79
CA ASP A 484 7.52 -25.04 -29.42
C ASP A 484 8.72 -24.29 -28.84
N ASP A 485 9.30 -24.83 -27.76
CA ASP A 485 10.75 -24.91 -27.61
C ASP A 485 11.12 -25.92 -26.52
N SER A 486 11.47 -27.14 -26.93
CA SER A 486 12.04 -28.16 -26.05
C SER A 486 13.49 -28.41 -26.43
N GLY A 487 14.40 -27.74 -25.72
CA GLY A 487 15.83 -27.97 -25.73
C GLY A 487 16.37 -28.00 -24.30
N ARG A 488 16.94 -29.15 -23.91
CA ARG A 488 17.62 -29.45 -22.64
C ARG A 488 18.87 -28.55 -22.48
N ASP A 489 19.41 -28.27 -21.30
CA ASP A 489 20.08 -29.24 -20.41
C ASP A 489 20.19 -28.71 -18.96
N ASN A 490 20.09 -29.65 -18.02
CA ASN A 490 20.62 -29.52 -16.66
C ASN A 490 22.15 -29.61 -16.72
N ASP A 491 22.85 -28.86 -15.88
CA ASP A 491 23.90 -29.44 -15.03
C ASP A 491 24.25 -28.48 -13.89
N ASP A 492 24.15 -29.02 -12.68
CA ASP A 492 24.52 -28.41 -11.41
C ASP A 492 26.02 -28.62 -11.13
N ASN A 493 26.63 -27.55 -10.62
CA ASN A 493 27.58 -27.47 -9.50
C ASN A 493 29.02 -28.04 -9.56
N SER A 494 29.94 -27.06 -9.49
CA SER A 494 30.91 -26.85 -8.40
C SER A 494 32.39 -27.28 -8.55
N VAL A 495 33.24 -26.32 -8.16
CA VAL A 495 34.51 -26.43 -7.39
C VAL A 495 35.67 -27.26 -7.96
N CYS A 496 36.79 -26.56 -8.16
CA CYS A 496 38.14 -27.08 -8.32
C CYS A 496 38.64 -27.86 -7.09
N SER A 497 39.23 -29.04 -7.31
CA SER A 497 40.57 -29.39 -6.77
C SER A 497 41.13 -30.69 -7.36
N SER A 498 42.33 -30.58 -7.95
CA SER A 498 43.45 -31.54 -8.04
C SER A 498 43.24 -33.03 -7.66
N HIS A 499 43.55 -33.96 -8.57
CA HIS A 499 44.87 -34.62 -8.69
C HIS A 499 44.87 -35.76 -9.74
N GLU A 500 45.95 -35.78 -10.53
CA GLU A 500 46.69 -36.90 -11.15
C GLU A 500 46.03 -38.28 -11.33
N SER A 501 45.97 -38.76 -12.58
CA SER A 501 46.82 -39.83 -13.16
C SER A 501 46.14 -40.65 -14.27
N MET A 502 46.90 -40.88 -15.33
CA MET A 502 46.62 -41.56 -16.63
C MET A 502 46.61 -43.13 -16.52
N PRO A 503 46.57 -43.92 -17.63
CA PRO A 503 45.58 -44.04 -18.72
C PRO A 503 45.31 -45.54 -19.08
N ASP A 504 44.88 -45.82 -20.32
CA ASP A 504 44.82 -47.12 -21.08
C ASP A 504 43.39 -47.65 -21.30
N HIS A 505 42.96 -48.21 -22.44
CA HIS A 505 43.51 -48.43 -23.79
C HIS A 505 42.34 -48.95 -24.68
N TYR A 506 42.16 -48.39 -25.90
CA TYR A 506 41.79 -49.01 -27.22
C TYR A 506 40.61 -50.03 -27.38
N PRO A 507 40.19 -50.41 -28.62
CA PRO A 507 39.98 -49.65 -29.87
C PRO A 507 38.66 -49.98 -30.65
N THR A 508 38.40 -49.12 -31.63
CA THR A 508 37.55 -49.16 -32.87
C THR A 508 37.38 -50.50 -33.63
N PRO A 509 36.36 -50.64 -34.52
CA PRO A 509 36.52 -50.34 -35.99
C PRO A 509 35.25 -49.83 -36.75
N GLN A 510 35.35 -48.75 -37.56
CA GLN A 510 35.43 -48.64 -39.06
C GLN A 510 34.13 -48.86 -39.89
N LEU A 511 33.56 -47.76 -40.49
CA LEU A 511 33.51 -47.36 -41.94
C LEU A 511 32.38 -48.03 -42.78
N PRO A 512 31.91 -47.51 -43.97
CA PRO A 512 32.44 -46.44 -44.84
C PRO A 512 31.45 -45.41 -45.51
N THR A 513 32.05 -44.25 -45.83
CA THR A 513 31.96 -43.29 -46.98
C THR A 513 30.84 -43.26 -48.06
N LYS A 514 30.51 -42.02 -48.51
CA LYS A 514 30.61 -41.46 -49.91
C LYS A 514 30.11 -39.98 -49.95
N THR A 515 30.97 -38.95 -50.11
CA THR A 515 31.40 -38.22 -51.35
C THR A 515 30.24 -37.54 -52.13
N ASN A 516 30.25 -36.27 -52.63
CA ASN A 516 31.28 -35.23 -52.81
C ASN A 516 30.68 -33.88 -53.33
N THR A 517 31.48 -32.79 -53.26
CA THR A 517 31.49 -31.52 -54.06
C THR A 517 30.60 -30.32 -53.65
N GLY A 518 31.07 -29.06 -53.52
CA GLY A 518 32.39 -28.45 -53.70
C GLY A 518 32.52 -27.01 -53.12
N HIS A 519 33.77 -26.55 -52.98
CA HIS A 519 34.33 -25.28 -52.45
C HIS A 519 33.79 -23.95 -53.07
N PRO A 520 34.09 -22.72 -52.54
CA PRO A 520 35.20 -22.33 -51.64
C PRO A 520 34.88 -21.40 -50.44
N SER A 521 35.78 -21.38 -49.46
CA SER A 521 35.90 -20.33 -48.42
C SER A 521 36.77 -19.17 -48.94
N PRO A 522 36.60 -17.92 -48.47
CA PRO A 522 37.52 -17.48 -47.41
C PRO A 522 36.92 -16.47 -46.40
N ALA A 523 37.66 -16.32 -45.30
CA ALA A 523 37.72 -15.20 -44.36
C ALA A 523 36.85 -15.29 -43.10
N ALA A 524 37.54 -15.58 -42.00
CA ALA A 524 37.11 -15.42 -40.63
C ALA A 524 36.84 -13.93 -40.32
N HIS A 525 35.66 -13.66 -39.78
CA HIS A 525 35.45 -12.60 -38.81
C HIS A 525 34.78 -13.24 -37.60
N GLU A 526 35.53 -13.29 -36.48
CA GLU A 526 34.96 -13.55 -35.16
C GLU A 526 34.01 -12.40 -34.83
N GLU A 527 32.70 -12.64 -34.92
CA GLU A 527 31.71 -11.79 -34.29
C GLU A 527 31.36 -12.38 -32.92
N ASN A 528 31.82 -11.70 -31.87
CA ASN A 528 31.36 -11.85 -30.50
C ASN A 528 29.85 -11.54 -30.44
N ASN A 529 29.02 -12.55 -30.60
CA ASN A 529 27.58 -12.46 -30.39
C ASN A 529 27.25 -12.43 -28.89
N ILE A 530 27.34 -11.24 -28.27
CA ILE A 530 26.58 -10.98 -27.04
C ILE A 530 25.11 -10.78 -27.48
N LYS A 531 24.31 -11.85 -27.42
CA LYS A 531 22.86 -11.78 -27.59
C LYS A 531 22.25 -11.02 -26.40
N ILE A 532 22.16 -9.69 -26.48
CA ILE A 532 21.20 -8.94 -25.67
C ILE A 532 19.83 -9.21 -26.29
N ALA A 533 19.10 -10.19 -25.77
CA ALA A 533 17.71 -10.42 -26.15
C ALA A 533 16.92 -9.15 -25.82
N LYS A 534 16.49 -8.40 -26.85
CA LYS A 534 15.60 -7.25 -26.69
C LYS A 534 14.30 -7.77 -26.07
N ASN A 535 14.06 -7.45 -24.80
CA ASN A 535 12.76 -7.70 -24.19
C ASN A 535 11.78 -6.70 -24.79
N THR A 536 10.93 -7.14 -25.71
CA THR A 536 9.90 -6.32 -26.38
C THR A 536 8.59 -6.26 -25.60
N LYS A 537 8.50 -6.97 -24.47
CA LYS A 537 7.26 -7.13 -23.70
C LYS A 537 7.39 -6.45 -22.33
N TRP A 538 6.30 -5.86 -21.87
CA TRP A 538 6.15 -5.49 -20.47
C TRP A 538 6.15 -6.75 -19.61
N SER A 539 6.69 -6.67 -18.40
CA SER A 539 6.73 -7.81 -17.48
C SER A 539 6.15 -7.43 -16.13
N ILE A 540 5.31 -8.29 -15.58
CA ILE A 540 4.87 -8.20 -14.18
C ILE A 540 5.66 -9.24 -13.38
N CYS A 541 6.38 -8.75 -12.37
CA CYS A 541 7.22 -9.53 -11.48
C CYS A 541 6.72 -9.41 -10.05
N TYR A 542 6.97 -10.41 -9.22
CA TYR A 542 6.82 -10.24 -7.78
C TYR A 542 8.04 -9.52 -7.21
N ASP A 543 7.82 -8.54 -6.34
CA ASP A 543 8.90 -7.92 -5.57
C ASP A 543 8.67 -8.11 -4.06
N LYS A 544 9.67 -8.69 -3.40
CA LYS A 544 9.67 -8.90 -1.96
C LYS A 544 10.17 -7.69 -1.17
N SER A 545 10.66 -6.65 -1.86
CA SER A 545 11.23 -5.46 -1.23
C SER A 545 10.17 -4.44 -0.80
N ILE A 546 8.98 -4.54 -1.40
CA ILE A 546 7.82 -3.73 -1.07
C ILE A 546 7.03 -4.35 0.08
N LYS A 547 6.21 -3.52 0.74
CA LYS A 547 5.28 -3.95 1.78
C LYS A 547 3.90 -4.16 1.17
N PRO A 548 3.10 -5.11 1.70
CA PRO A 548 1.68 -5.13 1.39
C PRO A 548 1.00 -3.84 1.88
N ASN A 549 -0.17 -3.52 1.34
CA ASN A 549 -0.92 -2.37 1.86
C ASN A 549 -1.41 -2.66 3.28
N GLU A 550 -1.37 -1.65 4.15
CA GLU A 550 -1.83 -1.77 5.54
C GLU A 550 -3.29 -2.24 5.62
N ASP A 551 -4.13 -1.70 4.72
CA ASP A 551 -5.55 -2.03 4.59
C ASP A 551 -5.83 -3.38 3.92
N ASN A 552 -4.83 -3.99 3.28
CA ASN A 552 -4.96 -5.31 2.67
C ASN A 552 -3.64 -6.08 2.77
N PRO A 553 -3.38 -6.72 3.94
CA PRO A 553 -2.14 -7.45 4.18
C PRO A 553 -1.91 -8.62 3.22
N MET A 554 -2.96 -9.09 2.55
CA MET A 554 -2.90 -10.15 1.53
C MET A 554 -2.59 -9.61 0.13
N SER A 555 -2.36 -8.31 -0.04
CA SER A 555 -2.11 -7.71 -1.35
C SER A 555 -0.86 -8.32 -1.99
N THR A 556 -0.97 -8.70 -3.26
CA THR A 556 0.16 -9.18 -4.06
C THR A 556 1.11 -8.03 -4.32
N MET A 557 2.40 -8.28 -4.11
CA MET A 557 3.46 -7.30 -4.23
C MET A 557 4.11 -7.39 -5.62
N LEU A 558 3.89 -6.39 -6.47
CA LEU A 558 4.23 -6.45 -7.88
C LEU A 558 5.22 -5.34 -8.31
N GLU A 559 6.02 -5.65 -9.32
CA GLU A 559 6.85 -4.71 -10.05
C GLU A 559 6.51 -4.85 -11.55
N LEU A 560 6.07 -3.74 -12.15
CA LEU A 560 5.82 -3.65 -13.58
C LEU A 560 7.05 -3.07 -14.28
N VAL A 561 7.67 -3.89 -15.12
CA VAL A 561 8.93 -3.58 -15.81
C VAL A 561 8.67 -3.34 -17.29
N SER A 562 9.11 -2.19 -17.80
CA SER A 562 8.98 -1.84 -19.21
C SER A 562 9.86 -2.72 -20.12
N PRO A 563 9.52 -2.83 -21.43
CA PRO A 563 10.52 -3.18 -22.43
C PRO A 563 11.62 -2.11 -22.49
N ILE A 564 12.65 -2.34 -23.33
CA ILE A 564 13.64 -1.30 -23.62
C ILE A 564 12.96 -0.22 -24.46
N LEU A 565 12.92 1.00 -23.93
CA LEU A 565 12.37 2.20 -24.56
C LEU A 565 13.51 3.08 -25.06
N THR A 566 13.28 3.91 -26.08
CA THR A 566 14.35 4.76 -26.66
C THR A 566 13.85 6.17 -26.95
N GLY A 567 14.56 7.16 -26.41
CA GLY A 567 14.33 8.57 -26.74
C GLY A 567 12.87 9.02 -26.59
N GLN A 568 12.47 10.01 -27.38
CA GLN A 568 11.13 10.58 -27.31
C GLN A 568 10.03 9.59 -27.76
N ALA A 569 10.34 8.66 -28.68
CA ALA A 569 9.41 7.59 -29.07
C ALA A 569 9.07 6.69 -27.87
N GLY A 570 10.09 6.25 -27.12
CA GLY A 570 9.92 5.46 -25.92
C GLY A 570 9.14 6.18 -24.81
N LEU A 571 9.27 7.50 -24.70
CA LEU A 571 8.43 8.29 -23.78
C LEU A 571 6.95 8.31 -24.19
N ASN A 572 6.66 8.30 -25.49
CA ASN A 572 5.28 8.24 -25.99
C ASN A 572 4.68 6.85 -25.75
N ASP A 573 5.46 5.77 -25.94
CA ASP A 573 5.04 4.40 -25.63
C ASP A 573 4.79 4.23 -24.12
N LEU A 574 5.65 4.83 -23.29
CA LEU A 574 5.48 4.89 -21.84
C LEU A 574 4.19 5.61 -21.47
N GLU A 575 3.92 6.76 -22.09
CA GLU A 575 2.71 7.56 -21.87
C GLU A 575 1.43 6.78 -22.18
N HIS A 576 1.39 6.09 -23.32
CA HIS A 576 0.24 5.26 -23.67
C HIS A 576 -0.04 4.19 -22.60
N THR A 577 1.02 3.50 -22.15
CA THR A 577 0.90 2.45 -21.12
C THR A 577 0.52 3.04 -19.76
N TYR A 578 1.15 4.14 -19.35
CA TYR A 578 0.89 4.78 -18.06
C TYR A 578 -0.51 5.37 -17.96
N THR A 579 -1.08 5.81 -19.08
CA THR A 579 -2.46 6.28 -19.11
C THR A 579 -3.43 5.14 -18.79
N VAL A 580 -3.09 3.89 -19.11
CA VAL A 580 -3.90 2.72 -18.72
C VAL A 580 -3.58 2.28 -17.29
N ILE A 581 -2.32 2.30 -16.87
CA ILE A 581 -1.91 2.05 -15.48
C ILE A 581 -2.66 2.95 -14.50
N SER A 582 -2.82 4.24 -14.83
CA SER A 582 -3.57 5.18 -13.99
C SER A 582 -5.04 4.81 -13.84
N ASP A 583 -5.60 4.07 -14.80
CA ASP A 583 -6.98 3.60 -14.77
C ASP A 583 -7.16 2.29 -14.00
N ILE A 584 -6.11 1.50 -13.78
CA ILE A 584 -6.21 0.18 -13.14
C ILE A 584 -6.29 0.35 -11.63
N VAL A 585 -7.48 0.20 -11.08
CA VAL A 585 -7.72 0.49 -9.67
C VAL A 585 -7.59 -0.73 -8.77
N CYS A 586 -7.41 -1.95 -9.26
CA CYS A 586 -6.93 -3.01 -8.35
C CYS A 586 -5.47 -2.78 -7.93
N MET A 587 -4.72 -1.96 -8.67
CA MET A 587 -3.38 -1.55 -8.27
C MET A 587 -3.45 -0.52 -7.13
N ARG A 588 -2.48 -0.56 -6.23
CA ARG A 588 -2.34 0.33 -5.06
C ARG A 588 -0.87 0.71 -4.96
N LEU A 589 -0.64 1.92 -4.47
CA LEU A 589 0.69 2.44 -4.17
C LEU A 589 0.77 2.70 -2.67
N ASN A 590 1.91 2.40 -2.06
CA ASN A 590 2.18 2.75 -0.67
C ASN A 590 3.61 3.28 -0.51
N ALA A 591 3.93 3.77 0.69
CA ALA A 591 5.20 4.46 0.95
C ALA A 591 6.46 3.61 0.68
N SER A 592 6.34 2.28 0.68
CA SER A 592 7.48 1.40 0.36
C SER A 592 7.85 1.40 -1.12
N MET A 593 6.91 1.74 -2.00
CA MET A 593 7.04 1.56 -3.44
C MET A 593 7.76 2.73 -4.12
N GLY A 594 8.60 2.38 -5.08
CA GLY A 594 9.40 3.28 -5.91
C GLY A 594 9.00 3.31 -7.37
N LEU A 595 9.52 4.35 -8.04
CA LEU A 595 9.62 4.43 -9.49
C LEU A 595 11.09 4.41 -9.87
N HIS A 596 11.55 3.32 -10.46
CA HIS A 596 12.94 3.18 -10.89
C HIS A 596 13.09 3.53 -12.36
N VAL A 597 14.17 4.24 -12.69
CA VAL A 597 14.51 4.56 -14.08
C VAL A 597 15.91 4.04 -14.37
N HIS A 598 15.99 3.17 -15.37
CA HIS A 598 17.23 2.62 -15.89
C HIS A 598 17.65 3.42 -17.11
N VAL A 599 18.86 3.96 -17.12
CA VAL A 599 19.40 4.68 -18.29
C VAL A 599 20.60 3.91 -18.82
N GLU A 600 20.62 3.63 -20.12
CA GLU A 600 21.70 2.89 -20.76
C GLU A 600 23.01 3.67 -20.74
N THR A 601 24.07 3.00 -20.30
CA THR A 601 25.45 3.49 -20.25
C THR A 601 26.39 2.41 -20.76
N LYS A 602 26.28 2.08 -22.05
CA LYS A 602 27.11 1.05 -22.69
C LYS A 602 28.58 1.39 -22.60
N GLU A 603 29.40 0.35 -22.45
CA GLU A 603 30.85 0.50 -22.32
C GLU A 603 31.51 1.16 -23.53
N SER A 604 30.93 0.99 -24.72
CA SER A 604 31.37 1.59 -26.00
C SER A 604 31.07 3.08 -26.12
N GLU A 605 30.15 3.61 -25.32
CA GLU A 605 29.64 4.97 -25.42
C GLU A 605 30.05 5.84 -24.22
N TYR A 606 30.20 5.24 -23.04
CA TYR A 606 30.51 5.94 -21.79
C TYR A 606 31.87 5.49 -21.28
N SER A 607 32.90 6.32 -21.39
CA SER A 607 34.24 6.02 -20.87
C SER A 607 34.27 5.92 -19.34
N LEU A 608 35.39 5.47 -18.75
CA LEU A 608 35.54 5.49 -17.29
C LEU A 608 35.42 6.91 -16.74
N GLU A 609 36.02 7.88 -17.41
CA GLU A 609 35.96 9.31 -17.06
C GLU A 609 34.53 9.84 -17.11
N SER A 610 33.75 9.42 -18.11
CA SER A 610 32.32 9.77 -18.22
C SER A 610 31.54 9.22 -17.02
N MET A 611 31.80 7.97 -16.62
CA MET A 611 31.17 7.34 -15.46
C MET A 611 31.59 7.98 -14.13
N ILE A 612 32.86 8.36 -13.99
CA ILE A 612 33.36 9.13 -12.84
C ILE A 612 32.58 10.45 -12.74
N SER A 613 32.44 11.17 -13.85
CA SER A 613 31.73 12.44 -13.89
C SER A 613 30.26 12.30 -13.49
N ILE A 614 29.54 11.30 -14.02
CA ILE A 614 28.16 10.99 -13.58
C ILE A 614 28.11 10.76 -12.06
N CYS A 615 29.02 9.97 -11.51
CA CYS A 615 29.03 9.65 -10.08
C CYS A 615 29.32 10.88 -9.20
N GLN A 616 30.29 11.70 -9.59
CA GLN A 616 30.63 12.94 -8.89
C GLN A 616 29.47 13.93 -8.93
N GLN A 617 28.90 14.17 -10.11
CA GLN A 617 27.76 15.07 -10.28
C GLN A 617 26.56 14.62 -9.46
N PHE A 618 26.28 13.31 -9.42
CA PHE A 618 25.19 12.80 -8.61
C PHE A 618 25.44 13.04 -7.11
N ALA A 619 26.64 12.72 -6.62
CA ALA A 619 26.99 12.94 -5.22
C ALA A 619 26.94 14.42 -4.81
N ILE A 620 27.32 15.33 -5.70
CA ILE A 620 27.26 16.79 -5.49
C ILE A 620 25.81 17.26 -5.41
N TYR A 621 24.97 16.87 -6.37
CA TYR A 621 23.61 17.36 -6.48
C TYR A 621 22.58 16.55 -5.69
N GLU A 622 22.95 15.45 -5.04
CA GLU A 622 22.02 14.56 -4.35
C GLU A 622 21.07 15.31 -3.38
N GLU A 623 21.61 16.19 -2.55
CA GLU A 623 20.82 17.00 -1.61
C GLU A 623 19.94 18.04 -2.28
N VAL A 624 20.35 18.55 -3.44
CA VAL A 624 19.50 19.45 -4.25
C VAL A 624 18.34 18.66 -4.85
N ILE A 625 18.60 17.44 -5.30
CA ILE A 625 17.59 16.57 -5.88
C ILE A 625 16.54 16.18 -4.83
N ASP A 626 16.98 15.87 -3.61
CA ASP A 626 16.09 15.55 -2.48
C ASP A 626 15.05 16.66 -2.22
N LYS A 627 15.40 17.94 -2.41
CA LYS A 627 14.52 19.07 -2.09
C LYS A 627 13.25 19.13 -2.93
N PHE A 628 13.21 18.49 -4.10
CA PHE A 628 12.01 18.42 -4.94
C PHE A 628 11.42 17.00 -5.05
N LEU A 629 11.92 16.05 -4.26
CA LEU A 629 11.31 14.73 -4.06
C LEU A 629 10.41 14.72 -2.81
N HIS A 630 9.54 13.71 -2.70
CA HIS A 630 8.68 13.48 -1.54
C HIS A 630 9.50 13.30 -0.27
N GLN A 631 9.01 13.77 0.88
CA GLN A 631 9.77 13.81 2.14
C GLN A 631 10.29 12.43 2.57
N SER A 632 9.48 11.37 2.42
CA SER A 632 9.87 9.99 2.73
C SER A 632 11.01 9.43 1.86
N ARG A 633 11.40 10.14 0.80
CA ARG A 633 12.48 9.74 -0.13
C ARG A 633 13.75 10.59 0.02
N ARG A 634 13.76 11.57 0.92
CA ARG A 634 14.91 12.46 1.17
C ARG A 634 15.91 11.81 2.11
N SER A 635 17.20 12.01 1.86
CA SER A 635 18.27 11.58 2.76
C SER A 635 18.03 12.10 4.17
N GLY A 636 18.21 11.24 5.17
CA GLY A 636 18.05 11.58 6.58
C GLY A 636 16.62 11.46 7.13
N SER A 637 15.63 11.08 6.31
CA SER A 637 14.33 10.65 6.83
C SER A 637 14.37 9.21 7.34
N ASP A 638 13.65 8.91 8.41
CA ASP A 638 13.58 7.56 9.02
C ASP A 638 13.13 6.50 7.99
N GLN A 639 12.23 6.87 7.08
CA GLN A 639 11.71 5.99 6.04
C GLN A 639 12.73 5.73 4.92
N SER A 640 13.46 6.76 4.47
CA SER A 640 14.38 6.64 3.32
C SER A 640 15.46 5.57 3.52
N HIS A 641 16.01 5.44 4.73
CA HIS A 641 17.06 4.47 5.06
C HIS A 641 16.60 3.01 4.94
N SER A 642 15.29 2.76 4.98
CA SER A 642 14.75 1.42 4.76
C SER A 642 14.77 1.04 3.27
N TYR A 643 14.61 2.00 2.36
CA TYR A 643 14.50 1.78 0.91
C TYR A 643 15.85 1.82 0.20
N PHE A 644 16.67 2.83 0.49
CA PHE A 644 17.96 3.05 -0.16
C PHE A 644 18.94 3.83 0.71
N GLN A 645 20.20 3.84 0.28
CA GLN A 645 21.33 4.53 0.88
C GLN A 645 21.70 5.75 0.02
N SER A 646 22.07 6.84 0.71
CA SER A 646 22.65 8.02 0.07
C SER A 646 24.02 7.67 -0.53
N ASN A 647 24.25 8.04 -1.79
CA ASN A 647 25.55 7.87 -2.42
C ASN A 647 26.58 8.84 -1.83
N LYS A 648 26.18 10.10 -1.57
CA LYS A 648 27.02 11.10 -0.90
C LYS A 648 27.51 10.61 0.46
N LEU A 649 26.61 10.13 1.33
CA LEU A 649 26.99 9.60 2.64
C LEU A 649 27.84 8.33 2.50
N ALA A 650 27.52 7.46 1.55
CA ALA A 650 28.28 6.23 1.32
C ALA A 650 29.74 6.50 0.94
N ILE A 651 30.01 7.42 0.01
CA ILE A 651 31.38 7.78 -0.37
C ILE A 651 32.10 8.55 0.74
N MET A 652 31.37 9.35 1.52
CA MET A 652 31.93 10.08 2.67
C MET A 652 32.30 9.18 3.83
N SER A 653 31.68 8.00 3.98
CA SER A 653 31.95 7.07 5.10
C SER A 653 33.43 6.68 5.27
N SER A 654 34.22 6.81 4.20
CA SER A 654 35.63 6.45 4.15
C SER A 654 36.56 7.67 3.98
N CYS A 655 36.04 8.90 4.05
CA CYS A 655 36.78 10.12 3.74
C CYS A 655 36.49 11.23 4.77
N ASN A 656 37.50 12.00 5.15
CA ASN A 656 37.35 13.07 6.16
C ASN A 656 36.61 14.32 5.63
N THR A 657 36.63 14.54 4.32
CA THR A 657 36.00 15.70 3.67
C THR A 657 35.25 15.24 2.43
N PHE A 658 34.21 16.00 2.04
CA PHE A 658 33.46 15.72 0.81
C PHE A 658 34.34 15.87 -0.44
N VAL A 659 35.21 16.88 -0.48
CA VAL A 659 36.24 17.05 -1.52
C VAL A 659 37.14 15.81 -1.62
N GLY A 660 37.59 15.27 -0.49
CA GLY A 660 38.37 14.03 -0.45
C GLY A 660 37.60 12.82 -1.00
N ALA A 661 36.29 12.74 -0.76
CA ALA A 661 35.44 11.69 -1.33
C ALA A 661 35.30 11.83 -2.86
N LEU A 662 35.14 13.06 -3.38
CA LEU A 662 35.12 13.32 -4.82
C LEU A 662 36.46 13.01 -5.48
N ALA A 663 37.58 13.37 -4.83
CA ALA A 663 38.92 13.04 -5.30
C ALA A 663 39.15 11.51 -5.37
N ARG A 664 38.59 10.75 -4.41
CA ARG A 664 38.62 9.28 -4.43
C ARG A 664 37.84 8.70 -5.62
N LEU A 665 36.71 9.30 -5.99
CA LEU A 665 35.99 8.89 -7.20
C LEU A 665 36.83 9.20 -8.45
N ALA A 666 37.47 10.37 -8.51
CA ALA A 666 38.34 10.77 -9.62
C ALA A 666 39.58 9.89 -9.77
N SER A 667 40.10 9.32 -8.68
CA SER A 667 41.28 8.46 -8.69
C SER A 667 40.99 7.00 -9.04
N CYS A 668 39.74 6.62 -9.35
CA CYS A 668 39.41 5.24 -9.70
C CYS A 668 40.03 4.88 -11.06
N GLU A 669 40.83 3.82 -11.12
CA GLU A 669 41.52 3.39 -12.36
C GLU A 669 40.72 2.34 -13.15
N SER A 670 39.58 1.89 -12.60
CA SER A 670 38.71 0.91 -13.26
C SER A 670 37.24 1.11 -12.89
N ARG A 671 36.34 0.72 -13.80
CA ARG A 671 34.89 0.71 -13.56
C ARG A 671 34.51 -0.13 -12.33
N LYS A 672 35.15 -1.29 -12.16
CA LYS A 672 34.91 -2.18 -11.01
C LYS A 672 35.22 -1.49 -9.68
N GLU A 673 36.28 -0.69 -9.64
CA GLU A 673 36.62 0.11 -8.46
C GLU A 673 35.58 1.21 -8.23
N LEU A 674 35.25 1.98 -9.27
CA LEU A 674 34.24 3.03 -9.21
C LEU A 674 32.90 2.51 -8.66
N TYR A 675 32.42 1.37 -9.16
CA TYR A 675 31.16 0.77 -8.72
C TYR A 675 31.19 0.36 -7.25
N ARG A 676 32.35 -0.11 -6.75
CA ARG A 676 32.54 -0.48 -5.35
C ARG A 676 32.60 0.76 -4.45
N VAL A 677 33.20 1.86 -4.90
CA VAL A 677 33.26 3.11 -4.14
C VAL A 677 31.89 3.77 -4.08
N MET A 678 31.16 3.82 -5.20
CA MET A 678 29.86 4.48 -5.29
C MET A 678 28.74 3.67 -4.62
N ASN A 679 28.83 2.34 -4.63
CA ASN A 679 27.88 1.44 -3.98
C ASN A 679 28.59 0.40 -3.08
N PRO A 680 29.10 0.82 -1.91
CA PRO A 680 29.81 -0.04 -0.98
C PRO A 680 28.86 -0.92 -0.15
N GLY A 681 29.44 -1.90 0.55
CA GLY A 681 28.77 -2.71 1.58
C GLY A 681 27.82 -3.79 1.06
N ASP A 682 27.22 -4.54 2.00
CA ASP A 682 26.36 -5.70 1.70
C ASP A 682 25.00 -5.29 1.11
N ARG A 683 24.60 -4.03 1.30
CA ARG A 683 23.40 -3.43 0.69
C ARG A 683 23.71 -2.68 -0.61
N ALA A 684 24.79 -3.02 -1.32
CA ALA A 684 25.25 -2.32 -2.52
C ALA A 684 24.16 -2.05 -3.58
N ARG A 685 23.14 -2.91 -3.73
CA ARG A 685 22.00 -2.69 -4.66
C ARG A 685 21.04 -1.56 -4.26
N TYR A 686 21.01 -1.17 -2.99
CA TYR A 686 20.05 -0.24 -2.42
C TYR A 686 20.67 1.14 -2.27
N HIS A 687 21.15 1.73 -3.36
CA HIS A 687 21.62 3.12 -3.40
C HIS A 687 20.72 3.95 -4.31
N LYS A 688 20.61 5.26 -4.07
CA LYS A 688 19.79 6.15 -4.91
C LYS A 688 20.22 6.13 -6.37
N LEU A 689 21.53 6.18 -6.62
CA LEU A 689 22.15 5.83 -7.89
C LEU A 689 22.82 4.46 -7.76
N ASN A 690 22.20 3.45 -8.35
CA ASN A 690 22.62 2.07 -8.30
C ASN A 690 23.35 1.64 -9.59
N LEU A 691 24.57 1.13 -9.43
CA LEU A 691 25.46 0.65 -10.48
C LEU A 691 25.61 -0.89 -10.48
N GLN A 692 24.81 -1.62 -9.68
CA GLN A 692 24.92 -3.08 -9.60
C GLN A 692 24.64 -3.79 -10.92
N ASN A 693 23.77 -3.26 -11.78
CA ASN A 693 23.53 -3.82 -13.10
C ASN A 693 24.81 -3.85 -13.95
N LEU A 694 25.58 -2.75 -13.93
CA LEU A 694 26.89 -2.67 -14.59
C LEU A 694 27.93 -3.57 -13.91
N LYS A 695 27.99 -3.56 -12.57
CA LYS A 695 28.96 -4.35 -11.80
C LYS A 695 28.81 -5.86 -12.01
N THR A 696 27.58 -6.33 -12.15
CA THR A 696 27.26 -7.75 -12.37
C THR A 696 27.24 -8.14 -13.84
N GLY A 697 27.26 -7.15 -14.75
CA GLY A 697 27.08 -7.39 -16.19
C GLY A 697 25.65 -7.82 -16.56
N ARG A 698 24.67 -7.70 -15.66
CA ARG A 698 23.28 -8.11 -15.91
C ARG A 698 22.65 -7.25 -16.99
N GLN A 699 22.86 -5.94 -16.94
CA GLN A 699 22.35 -4.96 -17.90
C GLN A 699 23.32 -3.78 -18.01
N PRO A 700 23.44 -3.14 -19.20
CA PRO A 700 24.32 -2.00 -19.41
C PRO A 700 23.67 -0.69 -18.94
N THR A 701 23.07 -0.66 -17.74
CA THR A 701 22.28 0.49 -17.26
C THR A 701 22.72 0.95 -15.87
N ILE A 702 22.65 2.26 -15.63
CA ILE A 702 22.56 2.83 -14.27
C ILE A 702 21.09 2.92 -13.87
N GLU A 703 20.80 2.78 -12.58
CA GLU A 703 19.43 2.76 -12.05
C GLU A 703 19.24 3.88 -11.03
N PHE A 704 18.25 4.75 -11.26
CA PHE A 704 17.81 5.77 -10.30
C PHE A 704 16.65 5.22 -9.47
N ARG A 705 16.84 5.11 -8.15
CA ARG A 705 15.89 4.46 -7.21
C ARG A 705 15.12 5.40 -6.30
N GLN A 706 15.48 6.68 -6.29
CA GLN A 706 15.05 7.61 -5.25
C GLN A 706 13.60 8.11 -5.39
N HIS A 707 12.98 8.01 -6.57
CA HIS A 707 11.61 8.52 -6.76
C HIS A 707 10.57 7.60 -6.11
N HIS A 708 9.51 8.16 -5.54
CA HIS A 708 8.38 7.39 -5.01
C HIS A 708 7.54 6.84 -6.18
N ALA A 709 6.81 5.74 -5.95
CA ALA A 709 5.84 5.28 -6.93
C ALA A 709 4.75 6.35 -7.13
N THR A 710 4.36 6.60 -8.38
CA THR A 710 3.31 7.57 -8.73
C THR A 710 2.57 7.09 -9.97
N ARG A 711 1.26 7.38 -10.03
CA ARG A 711 0.42 7.21 -11.23
C ARG A 711 0.35 8.48 -12.05
N ASN A 712 0.87 9.59 -11.54
CA ASN A 712 0.82 10.87 -12.23
C ASN A 712 1.76 10.83 -13.44
N LEU A 713 1.19 10.72 -14.63
CA LEU A 713 1.92 10.62 -15.88
C LEU A 713 2.86 11.82 -16.10
N LYS A 714 2.44 13.04 -15.74
CA LYS A 714 3.27 14.25 -15.86
C LYS A 714 4.52 14.13 -14.98
N GLU A 715 4.37 13.61 -13.78
CA GLU A 715 5.48 13.36 -12.85
C GLU A 715 6.41 12.25 -13.35
N VAL A 716 5.86 11.14 -13.87
CA VAL A 716 6.66 10.06 -14.47
C VAL A 716 7.47 10.56 -15.65
N LYS A 717 6.84 11.28 -16.60
CA LYS A 717 7.54 11.87 -17.75
C LYS A 717 8.61 12.86 -17.30
N ALA A 718 8.33 13.71 -16.30
CA ALA A 718 9.30 14.65 -15.78
C ALA A 718 10.53 13.93 -15.18
N TRP A 719 10.29 12.88 -14.39
CA TRP A 719 11.35 12.11 -13.74
C TRP A 719 12.20 11.32 -14.74
N VAL A 720 11.59 10.63 -15.72
CA VAL A 720 12.33 9.91 -16.75
C VAL A 720 13.20 10.88 -17.57
N ARG A 721 12.66 12.02 -17.98
CA ARG A 721 13.43 13.07 -18.68
C ARG A 721 14.58 13.59 -17.83
N PHE A 722 14.35 13.84 -16.54
CA PHE A 722 15.38 14.25 -15.61
C PHE A 722 16.53 13.23 -15.57
N CYS A 723 16.23 11.94 -15.39
CA CYS A 723 17.24 10.88 -15.32
C CYS A 723 18.06 10.76 -16.61
N ILE A 724 17.41 10.81 -17.78
CA ILE A 724 18.09 10.76 -19.08
C ILE A 724 19.02 11.98 -19.24
N LEU A 725 18.48 13.19 -19.09
CA LEU A 725 19.24 14.42 -19.26
C LEU A 725 20.40 14.52 -18.26
N PHE A 726 20.15 14.16 -16.99
CA PHE A 726 21.18 14.09 -15.97
C PHE A 726 22.33 13.20 -16.42
N THR A 727 22.04 11.95 -16.80
CA THR A 727 23.04 10.97 -17.21
C THR A 727 23.83 11.46 -18.43
N THR A 728 23.13 11.88 -19.48
CA THR A 728 23.77 12.24 -20.76
C THR A 728 24.59 13.52 -20.70
N ASN A 729 24.19 14.48 -19.87
CA ASN A 729 24.88 15.75 -19.76
C ASN A 729 25.99 15.68 -18.73
N ALA A 730 25.78 15.00 -17.58
CA ALA A 730 26.83 14.77 -16.59
C ALA A 730 28.00 13.97 -17.18
N ALA A 731 27.74 12.99 -18.05
CA ALA A 731 28.79 12.24 -18.75
C ALA A 731 29.76 13.09 -19.57
N LYS A 732 29.34 14.30 -19.98
CA LYS A 732 30.11 15.25 -20.80
C LYS A 732 30.76 16.35 -19.96
N MET A 733 30.58 16.34 -18.65
CA MET A 733 31.14 17.35 -17.77
C MET A 733 32.54 16.94 -17.35
N ASP A 734 33.42 17.93 -17.23
CA ASP A 734 34.72 17.74 -16.62
C ASP A 734 34.56 17.42 -15.12
N PRO A 735 35.49 16.64 -14.54
CA PRO A 735 35.56 16.43 -13.10
C PRO A 735 35.56 17.75 -12.33
N VAL A 736 34.79 17.78 -11.25
CA VAL A 736 34.42 19.04 -10.59
C VAL A 736 35.57 19.63 -9.76
N PRO A 737 35.82 20.96 -9.82
CA PRO A 737 36.79 21.63 -8.97
C PRO A 737 36.38 21.66 -7.48
N ASP A 738 37.35 21.95 -6.60
CA ASP A 738 37.30 21.74 -5.14
C ASP A 738 36.19 22.51 -4.37
N GLU A 739 35.55 23.52 -4.97
CA GLU A 739 34.50 24.34 -4.34
C GLU A 739 33.26 24.49 -5.24
N VAL A 740 32.32 23.55 -5.17
CA VAL A 740 30.99 23.72 -5.77
C VAL A 740 29.94 23.75 -4.68
N GLN A 741 29.19 24.86 -4.64
CA GLN A 741 27.95 24.98 -3.86
C GLN A 741 26.79 24.61 -4.77
N PRO A 742 26.28 23.37 -4.73
CA PRO A 742 25.22 22.95 -5.62
C PRO A 742 23.92 23.67 -5.29
N THR A 743 23.33 24.31 -6.28
CA THR A 743 22.03 24.98 -6.16
C THR A 743 21.01 24.34 -7.08
N PHE A 744 19.73 24.60 -6.83
CA PHE A 744 18.69 24.23 -7.79
C PHE A 744 18.94 24.89 -9.14
N GLU A 745 19.35 26.16 -9.15
CA GLU A 745 19.70 26.88 -10.38
C GLU A 745 20.79 26.15 -11.16
N SER A 746 21.94 25.88 -10.52
CA SER A 746 23.08 25.25 -11.18
C SER A 746 22.78 23.82 -11.67
N LEU A 747 21.93 23.06 -10.95
CA LEU A 747 21.46 21.75 -11.44
C LEU A 747 20.74 21.88 -12.78
N PHE A 748 19.82 22.85 -12.89
CA PHE A 748 18.99 23.01 -14.07
C PHE A 748 19.67 23.79 -15.20
N THR A 749 20.63 24.67 -14.91
CA THR A 749 21.41 25.37 -15.93
C THR A 749 22.57 24.53 -16.45
N ASP A 750 23.27 23.79 -15.59
CA ASP A 750 24.55 23.20 -15.95
C ASP A 750 24.39 21.75 -16.41
N ILE A 751 23.52 20.99 -15.73
CA ILE A 751 23.28 19.57 -16.01
C ILE A 751 22.00 19.36 -16.81
N ILE A 752 20.83 19.68 -16.25
CA ILE A 752 19.56 19.27 -16.86
C ILE A 752 19.28 20.04 -18.16
N ARG A 753 19.60 21.34 -18.20
CA ARG A 753 19.49 22.20 -19.39
C ARG A 753 18.10 22.18 -20.03
N CYS A 754 17.05 22.02 -19.22
CA CYS A 754 15.67 21.98 -19.67
C CYS A 754 14.83 22.99 -18.89
N PRO A 755 14.49 24.15 -19.48
CA PRO A 755 13.67 25.17 -18.83
C PRO A 755 12.31 24.65 -18.36
N MET A 756 11.69 23.73 -19.11
CA MET A 756 10.40 23.15 -18.71
C MET A 756 10.49 22.31 -17.44
N LEU A 757 11.51 21.45 -17.34
CA LEU A 757 11.70 20.65 -16.12
C LEU A 757 12.06 21.55 -14.94
N ARG A 758 12.83 22.62 -15.17
CA ARG A 758 13.10 23.62 -14.14
C ARG A 758 11.81 24.22 -13.60
N SER A 759 10.95 24.77 -14.46
CA SER A 759 9.67 25.36 -14.03
C SER A 759 8.77 24.34 -13.32
N TYR A 760 8.73 23.10 -13.80
CA TYR A 760 7.98 22.03 -13.16
C TYR A 760 8.47 21.72 -11.73
N TYR A 761 9.79 21.53 -11.54
CA TYR A 761 10.35 21.20 -10.23
C TYR A 761 10.44 22.42 -9.29
N GLU A 762 10.48 23.64 -9.83
CA GLU A 762 10.40 24.88 -9.06
C GLU A 762 9.03 25.04 -8.40
N ALA A 763 7.95 24.87 -9.16
CA ALA A 763 6.58 24.87 -8.62
C ALA A 763 6.39 23.77 -7.56
N LYS A 764 6.94 22.57 -7.79
CA LYS A 764 6.88 21.46 -6.83
C LYS A 764 7.65 21.77 -5.53
N ARG A 765 8.76 22.51 -5.61
CA ARG A 765 9.55 22.92 -4.44
C ARG A 765 8.76 23.90 -3.56
N GLU A 766 8.06 24.86 -4.17
CA GLU A 766 7.24 25.85 -3.45
C GLU A 766 6.07 25.22 -2.69
N VAL A 767 5.40 24.24 -3.31
CA VAL A 767 4.33 23.46 -2.66
C VAL A 767 4.86 22.68 -1.46
N VAL A 768 6.07 22.10 -1.52
CA VAL A 768 6.59 21.34 -0.37
C VAL A 768 7.08 22.27 0.77
N SER A 769 7.46 23.51 0.47
CA SER A 769 7.80 24.49 1.52
C SER A 769 6.58 25.05 2.27
N SER A 770 5.37 25.01 1.70
CA SER A 770 4.16 25.54 2.37
C SER A 770 3.56 24.60 3.42
N TRP A 771 4.06 23.36 3.53
CA TRP A 771 3.68 22.41 4.60
C TRP A 771 4.47 22.65 5.90
N TYR A 772 5.33 23.66 5.90
CA TYR A 772 6.24 24.03 6.99
C TYR A 772 6.00 25.44 7.55
N VAL A 773 4.86 26.07 7.22
CA VAL A 773 4.43 27.36 7.81
C VAL A 773 3.19 27.16 8.64
#